data_AF-A0A357N1H1-F1
#
_entry.id   AF-A0A357N1H1-F1
#
_cell.length_a   1.000
_cell.length_b   1.000
_cell.length_c   1.000
_cell.angle_alpha   90.00
_cell.angle_beta   90.00
_cell.angle_gamma   90.00
#
_symmetry.space_group_name_H-M   'P 1'
#
loop_
_entity.id
_entity.type
_entity.pdbx_description
1 polymer ?
#
loop_
_entity_poly.entity_id
_entity_poly.type
_entity_poly.pdbx_seq_one_letter_code
_entity_poly.pdbx_strand_id
1 'polypeptide(L)'
;MKRAIAVGLGLLWTSLAIAAPPALPAPKVLDDFDDISAWKLVLSDQVSGSLRPVSGAGGGRALCLDYDFHKVSGYVGIRRALNIEYPANYRFGFQLRGDSPRNDLQFKLIDASGDNVWWVNRPGYSFNKAWTPVEYRRRQIDKAWGPSAEKEMARSAAVEFTIYSKVGGRGTVCFDKLTLQGLPPQDDSALMPSVIADTATALQDRMIDGKSDTFWVSGGVKQQTISLDLHKSREIGGAVIDWLPNLEATRYVVRTSEDGRDWRTVREVTGGGGGRDWLALPDTDARYVRFDLEDGPNWRYGIRDIALKPLAFAATPNAFLSSVAADLPRGSLPRAYVGEQPYWTLLGLDGGQEQALISEDGALEPAKGSFSIEPFIRLDGKLLDWSSVATTQSLQDRYLPIATVDWVHEKAGLSVTSFVQGTPDRAQLIGRYRLSNPDKVAHEYTLALAIRPWQVNPPTQFLNTTGGFSRIEALDVGDQLVRVNGEPRIYPLQAPDARFATTFDGKLDAMHLASGKFPATTAVKDSTGLASGALLYTIKLEPGQSREVAVVLPQTGGWKPQALDVAKAQQQVAAMWRDKLGVVSLQVPAAGQPLVETLRTAVAHMLISRVGPRLQPGTRSYARSWIRDGAMISEGLLRMGRSDAVRDYVTWYAPFQFENGKVPCCVDARGSDPVPENDSHGELIYNIAEYWRYTGDGTFLELMWPHVQGAYTYMEQLRASERTEENRARNPAFYGMMPASISHEGYSAKPMHSYWDNFWALRGYKDAAQVAAQLGKLEAMQISESRDQFRDDLQASLLSAMQQHRIDYLPGSAELGDFDATSTTIALAPGGEQGRLPQEALEATFERYWTEFVARRDGKREWKDYTPYEWRNVAAFVRLGWRDRAWQATQFFFKDRAPQAWNQWAEVVSRTPRKPFFVGDLPHAWVASDFVRSALDMFAYNRDADEALVLAAGIPTAWFQGDGIAVQGLRTPQGQLNYRLQRSDKQLVLDLQPGLVPPPGGVVLPWPYSGEPGAATINGEPAEWSNRELRVHQLPARIEIDVPSAVRRAERKGQ
;
A
#
# COMPACT_ATOMS: atom_id res chain seq x y z
N MET A 1 41.15 -88.18 2.26
CA MET A 1 40.68 -89.42 1.60
C MET A 1 39.17 -89.35 1.43
N LYS A 2 38.60 -89.84 0.30
CA LYS A 2 37.16 -90.13 0.02
C LYS A 2 36.16 -88.95 0.19
N ARG A 3 35.64 -88.32 -0.89
CA ARG A 3 34.49 -88.72 -1.76
C ARG A 3 33.17 -88.95 -0.96
N ALA A 4 32.23 -87.99 -0.96
CA ALA A 4 31.04 -87.86 -1.87
C ALA A 4 29.80 -88.59 -1.29
N ILE A 5 28.57 -88.04 -1.26
CA ILE A 5 27.61 -87.72 -2.37
C ILE A 5 26.56 -86.67 -1.88
N ALA A 6 25.80 -86.04 -2.79
CA ALA A 6 24.87 -84.92 -2.52
C ALA A 6 23.35 -85.25 -2.60
N VAL A 7 22.53 -84.53 -1.82
CA VAL A 7 21.09 -84.13 -1.95
C VAL A 7 20.87 -82.96 -0.93
N GLY A 8 19.99 -81.95 -1.08
CA GLY A 8 19.15 -81.48 -2.20
C GLY A 8 17.87 -80.72 -1.74
N LEU A 9 17.63 -79.52 -2.29
CA LEU A 9 16.47 -78.60 -2.12
C LEU A 9 16.21 -77.94 -0.74
N GLY A 10 15.80 -76.67 -0.76
CA GLY A 10 15.33 -75.93 0.44
C GLY A 10 15.41 -74.39 0.40
N LEU A 11 15.27 -73.73 -0.76
CA LEU A 11 15.29 -72.26 -0.85
C LEU A 11 13.97 -71.65 -0.34
N LEU A 12 13.95 -71.26 0.93
CA LEU A 12 12.89 -70.44 1.52
C LEU A 12 12.93 -69.03 0.93
N TRP A 13 12.05 -68.77 -0.04
CA TRP A 13 11.69 -67.40 -0.42
C TRP A 13 10.90 -66.76 0.73
N THR A 14 11.57 -65.99 1.58
CA THR A 14 10.88 -65.04 2.47
C THR A 14 10.30 -63.92 1.63
N SER A 15 9.01 -64.05 1.30
CA SER A 15 8.19 -62.97 0.78
C SER A 15 8.18 -61.80 1.78
N LEU A 16 9.01 -60.78 1.54
CA LEU A 16 8.79 -59.48 2.15
C LEU A 16 7.46 -58.95 1.64
N ALA A 17 6.41 -59.10 2.46
CA ALA A 17 5.20 -58.35 2.28
C ALA A 17 5.55 -56.86 2.39
N ILE A 18 5.42 -56.13 1.29
CA ILE A 18 5.45 -54.67 1.31
C ILE A 18 4.27 -54.25 2.18
N ALA A 19 4.57 -53.82 3.41
CA ALA A 19 3.55 -53.31 4.31
C ALA A 19 2.86 -52.12 3.62
N ALA A 20 1.53 -52.22 3.47
CA ALA A 20 0.76 -51.07 3.01
C ALA A 20 1.05 -49.88 3.95
N PRO A 21 1.22 -48.65 3.43
CA PRO A 21 1.46 -47.50 4.28
C PRO A 21 0.31 -47.37 5.30
N PRO A 22 0.59 -46.96 6.55
CA PRO A 22 -0.44 -46.85 7.57
C PRO A 22 -1.55 -45.92 7.08
N ALA A 23 -2.79 -46.40 7.11
CA ALA A 23 -3.94 -45.64 6.66
C ALA A 23 -4.04 -44.33 7.46
N LEU A 24 -4.30 -43.23 6.76
CA LEU A 24 -4.50 -41.92 7.39
C LEU A 24 -5.62 -42.01 8.44
N PRO A 25 -5.49 -41.35 9.61
CA PRO A 25 -6.57 -41.27 10.58
C PRO A 25 -7.85 -40.76 9.91
N ALA A 26 -8.99 -41.38 10.19
CA ALA A 26 -10.26 -40.89 9.67
C ALA A 26 -10.55 -39.46 10.21
N PRO A 27 -11.16 -38.56 9.42
CA PRO A 27 -11.54 -37.24 9.91
C PRO A 27 -12.48 -37.33 11.14
N LYS A 28 -12.08 -36.71 12.25
CA LYS A 28 -12.91 -36.59 13.44
C LYS A 28 -13.93 -35.47 13.22
N VAL A 29 -15.22 -35.76 13.35
CA VAL A 29 -16.26 -34.71 13.41
C VAL A 29 -16.08 -33.93 14.71
N LEU A 30 -16.00 -32.60 14.58
CA LEU A 30 -15.97 -31.65 15.69
C LEU A 30 -17.35 -31.04 15.93
N ASP A 31 -18.13 -30.84 14.87
CA ASP A 31 -19.48 -30.30 14.88
C ASP A 31 -20.25 -30.79 13.64
N ASP A 32 -21.51 -31.18 13.80
CA ASP A 32 -22.44 -31.53 12.71
C ASP A 32 -23.37 -30.38 12.33
N PHE A 33 -23.44 -29.32 13.14
CA PHE A 33 -24.38 -28.19 13.01
C PHE A 33 -25.86 -28.56 13.19
N ASP A 34 -26.19 -29.71 13.82
CA ASP A 34 -27.58 -30.09 14.13
C ASP A 34 -28.17 -29.22 15.27
N ASP A 35 -27.34 -28.77 16.22
CA ASP A 35 -27.69 -27.85 17.31
C ASP A 35 -27.25 -26.41 17.03
N ILE A 36 -28.22 -25.58 16.64
CA ILE A 36 -28.04 -24.15 16.37
C ILE A 36 -27.81 -23.35 17.66
N SER A 37 -28.32 -23.81 18.81
CA SER A 37 -28.21 -23.06 20.08
C SER A 37 -26.77 -22.98 20.61
N ALA A 38 -25.90 -23.89 20.16
CA ALA A 38 -24.46 -23.86 20.41
C ALA A 38 -23.71 -22.75 19.63
N TRP A 39 -24.34 -22.15 18.61
CA TRP A 39 -23.75 -21.13 17.74
C TRP A 39 -24.31 -19.73 18.07
N LYS A 40 -23.41 -18.80 18.40
CA LYS A 40 -23.74 -17.38 18.60
C LYS A 40 -23.59 -16.60 17.31
N LEU A 41 -24.61 -15.82 16.96
CA LEU A 41 -24.53 -14.83 15.89
C LEU A 41 -23.61 -13.67 16.31
N VAL A 42 -22.76 -13.22 15.40
CA VAL A 42 -21.87 -12.05 15.55
C VAL A 42 -22.19 -11.08 14.42
N LEU A 43 -22.47 -9.82 14.75
CA LEU A 43 -22.83 -8.75 13.81
C LEU A 43 -21.96 -7.52 14.08
N SER A 44 -21.59 -6.80 13.02
CA SER A 44 -21.08 -5.43 13.14
C SER A 44 -22.21 -4.40 13.10
N ASP A 45 -21.90 -3.12 13.35
CA ASP A 45 -22.85 -2.00 13.23
C ASP A 45 -23.64 -2.06 11.92
N GLN A 46 -24.96 -1.86 11.99
CA GLN A 46 -25.91 -1.83 10.86
C GLN A 46 -25.84 -3.04 9.91
N VAL A 47 -25.38 -4.21 10.36
CA VAL A 47 -25.53 -5.49 9.64
C VAL A 47 -26.64 -6.32 10.29
N SER A 48 -27.53 -6.88 9.48
CA SER A 48 -28.57 -7.80 9.96
C SER A 48 -28.21 -9.25 9.62
N GLY A 49 -28.61 -10.19 10.49
CA GLY A 49 -28.43 -11.61 10.24
C GLY A 49 -29.31 -12.49 11.15
N SER A 50 -29.48 -13.75 10.75
CA SER A 50 -30.23 -14.75 11.51
C SER A 50 -29.75 -16.17 11.22
N LEU A 51 -30.03 -17.09 12.14
CA LEU A 51 -29.64 -18.50 12.06
C LEU A 51 -30.87 -19.38 11.92
N ARG A 52 -30.83 -20.36 11.00
CA ARG A 52 -31.94 -21.32 10.82
C ARG A 52 -31.48 -22.72 10.37
N PRO A 53 -32.24 -23.77 10.69
CA PRO A 53 -31.94 -25.13 10.27
C PRO A 53 -32.32 -25.36 8.81
N VAL A 54 -31.58 -26.24 8.14
CA VAL A 54 -31.88 -26.79 6.81
C VAL A 54 -31.46 -28.26 6.72
N SER A 55 -31.84 -28.96 5.66
CA SER A 55 -31.29 -30.29 5.35
C SER A 55 -29.80 -30.20 5.01
N GLY A 56 -28.98 -30.99 5.71
CA GLY A 56 -27.54 -31.14 5.48
C GLY A 56 -27.20 -31.99 4.25
N ALA A 57 -25.92 -32.05 3.90
CA ALA A 57 -25.38 -32.79 2.77
C ALA A 57 -25.56 -34.30 2.88
N GLY A 58 -25.58 -34.83 4.12
CA GLY A 58 -25.78 -36.26 4.42
C GLY A 58 -27.22 -36.67 4.76
N GLY A 59 -28.19 -35.74 4.66
CA GLY A 59 -29.58 -35.99 5.07
C GLY A 59 -29.91 -35.70 6.55
N GLY A 60 -28.93 -35.27 7.35
CA GLY A 60 -29.12 -34.68 8.69
C GLY A 60 -29.64 -33.24 8.62
N ARG A 61 -29.47 -32.46 9.69
CA ARG A 61 -29.64 -31.00 9.60
C ARG A 61 -28.30 -30.34 9.28
N ALA A 62 -28.33 -29.02 9.19
CA ALA A 62 -27.22 -28.12 8.96
C ALA A 62 -27.68 -26.71 9.31
N LEU A 63 -26.73 -25.80 9.54
CA LEU A 63 -26.99 -24.42 9.94
C LEU A 63 -26.81 -23.48 8.75
N CYS A 64 -27.81 -22.64 8.46
CA CYS A 64 -27.66 -21.49 7.56
C CYS A 64 -27.58 -20.18 8.34
N LEU A 65 -26.66 -19.33 7.91
CA LEU A 65 -26.55 -17.92 8.22
C LEU A 65 -27.17 -17.12 7.07
N ASP A 66 -28.32 -16.50 7.31
CA ASP A 66 -28.89 -15.48 6.42
C ASP A 66 -28.38 -14.11 6.89
N TYR A 67 -28.11 -13.18 5.96
CA TYR A 67 -27.60 -11.86 6.29
C TYR A 67 -27.94 -10.78 5.26
N ASP A 68 -27.86 -9.51 5.66
CA ASP A 68 -27.82 -8.34 4.77
C ASP A 68 -26.80 -7.30 5.29
N PHE A 69 -25.83 -6.95 4.45
CA PHE A 69 -24.85 -5.87 4.72
C PHE A 69 -25.40 -4.47 4.45
N HIS A 70 -26.61 -4.36 3.89
CA HIS A 70 -27.25 -3.10 3.52
C HIS A 70 -26.34 -2.18 2.68
N LYS A 71 -25.67 -1.20 3.32
CA LYS A 71 -24.71 -0.26 2.68
C LYS A 71 -23.43 -0.04 3.50
N VAL A 72 -23.03 -0.99 4.35
CA VAL A 72 -21.84 -0.86 5.21
C VAL A 72 -20.77 -1.90 4.87
N SER A 73 -19.51 -1.55 5.15
CA SER A 73 -18.34 -2.44 5.04
C SER A 73 -18.24 -3.35 6.27
N GLY A 74 -19.34 -4.03 6.59
CA GLY A 74 -19.48 -4.81 7.82
C GLY A 74 -19.13 -6.29 7.69
N TYR A 75 -19.38 -7.02 8.77
CA TYR A 75 -19.22 -8.47 8.83
C TYR A 75 -20.36 -9.13 9.61
N VAL A 76 -20.60 -10.40 9.28
CA VAL A 76 -21.59 -11.27 9.90
C VAL A 76 -20.95 -12.64 10.10
N GLY A 77 -21.17 -13.26 11.25
CA GLY A 77 -20.53 -14.54 11.54
C GLY A 77 -21.28 -15.39 12.55
N ILE A 78 -20.82 -16.63 12.67
CA ILE A 78 -21.24 -17.59 13.69
C ILE A 78 -20.03 -18.01 14.50
N ARG A 79 -20.12 -17.93 15.83
CA ARG A 79 -19.06 -18.31 16.77
C ARG A 79 -19.55 -19.38 17.74
N ARG A 80 -18.77 -20.44 17.91
CA ARG A 80 -19.01 -21.51 18.90
C ARG A 80 -17.81 -21.65 19.83
N ALA A 81 -18.06 -21.78 21.12
CA ALA A 81 -17.06 -22.21 22.09
C ALA A 81 -16.76 -23.69 21.85
N LEU A 82 -15.52 -24.00 21.47
CA LEU A 82 -15.09 -25.31 21.02
C LEU A 82 -13.60 -25.46 21.29
N ASN A 83 -13.28 -26.20 22.36
CA ASN A 83 -11.91 -26.51 22.73
C ASN A 83 -11.33 -27.54 21.75
N ILE A 84 -10.25 -27.18 21.05
CA ILE A 84 -9.58 -28.05 20.09
C ILE A 84 -8.08 -28.05 20.41
N GLU A 85 -7.50 -29.24 20.51
CA GLU A 85 -6.04 -29.44 20.53
C GLU A 85 -5.59 -29.94 19.16
N TYR A 86 -4.51 -29.36 18.63
CA TYR A 86 -4.06 -29.59 17.26
C TYR A 86 -2.93 -30.63 17.17
N PRO A 87 -3.03 -31.62 16.27
CA PRO A 87 -1.89 -32.45 15.90
C PRO A 87 -0.75 -31.63 15.27
N ALA A 88 0.45 -32.21 15.17
CA ALA A 88 1.60 -31.54 14.56
C ALA A 88 1.34 -31.11 13.09
N ASN A 89 0.61 -31.92 12.32
CA ASN A 89 0.09 -31.54 11.01
C ASN A 89 -1.38 -32.00 10.89
N TYR A 90 -2.22 -31.20 10.24
CA TYR A 90 -3.66 -31.43 10.20
C TYR A 90 -4.35 -30.73 9.03
N ARG A 91 -5.57 -31.17 8.78
CA ARG A 91 -6.53 -30.59 7.84
C ARG A 91 -7.89 -30.43 8.50
N PHE A 92 -8.45 -29.23 8.43
CA PHE A 92 -9.86 -29.00 8.63
C PHE A 92 -10.63 -29.32 7.35
N GLY A 93 -11.84 -29.84 7.50
CA GLY A 93 -12.79 -30.02 6.41
C GLY A 93 -14.21 -29.70 6.86
N PHE A 94 -14.99 -29.01 6.02
CA PHE A 94 -16.42 -28.77 6.24
C PHE A 94 -17.19 -28.78 4.92
N GLN A 95 -18.50 -28.99 4.98
CA GLN A 95 -19.39 -28.81 3.84
C GLN A 95 -19.92 -27.38 3.82
N LEU A 96 -19.94 -26.77 2.64
CA LEU A 96 -20.41 -25.41 2.41
C LEU A 96 -21.37 -25.37 1.22
N ARG A 97 -22.47 -24.64 1.36
CA ARG A 97 -23.25 -24.12 0.23
C ARG A 97 -23.69 -22.69 0.51
N GLY A 98 -24.02 -21.93 -0.52
CA GLY A 98 -24.59 -20.60 -0.34
C GLY A 98 -25.21 -20.02 -1.60
N ASP A 99 -26.13 -19.09 -1.38
CA ASP A 99 -26.61 -18.15 -2.40
C ASP A 99 -26.20 -16.75 -1.90
N SER A 100 -24.98 -16.39 -2.24
CA SER A 100 -24.25 -15.26 -1.63
C SER A 100 -23.42 -14.55 -2.70
N PRO A 101 -23.38 -13.21 -2.72
CA PRO A 101 -22.40 -12.46 -3.49
C PRO A 101 -20.96 -12.89 -3.14
N ARG A 102 -19.99 -12.52 -3.99
CA ARG A 102 -18.57 -12.84 -3.80
C ARG A 102 -17.91 -12.00 -2.70
N ASN A 103 -18.42 -12.16 -1.48
CA ASN A 103 -17.87 -11.65 -0.24
C ASN A 103 -16.72 -12.54 0.26
N ASP A 104 -15.99 -12.05 1.26
CA ASP A 104 -14.82 -12.75 1.79
C ASP A 104 -15.29 -13.82 2.78
N LEU A 105 -14.79 -15.06 2.65
CA LEU A 105 -15.03 -16.15 3.61
C LEU A 105 -13.84 -16.25 4.55
N GLN A 106 -14.09 -16.10 5.85
CA GLN A 106 -13.08 -16.23 6.89
C GLN A 106 -13.43 -17.41 7.80
N PHE A 107 -12.44 -18.24 8.10
CA PHE A 107 -12.50 -19.27 9.14
C PHE A 107 -11.49 -18.90 10.21
N LYS A 108 -11.96 -18.58 11.43
CA LYS A 108 -11.14 -18.08 12.53
C LYS A 108 -11.11 -19.09 13.68
N LEU A 109 -9.97 -19.13 14.33
CA LEU A 109 -9.67 -19.95 15.50
C LEU A 109 -9.14 -19.01 16.57
N ILE A 110 -9.79 -18.98 17.74
CA ILE A 110 -9.58 -17.99 18.79
C ILE A 110 -9.04 -18.70 20.03
N ASP A 111 -8.04 -18.11 20.69
CA ASP A 111 -7.46 -18.66 21.92
C ASP A 111 -8.39 -18.47 23.15
N ALA A 112 -7.91 -18.90 24.33
CA ALA A 112 -8.66 -18.79 25.57
C ALA A 112 -8.71 -17.37 26.17
N SER A 113 -7.87 -16.44 25.69
CA SER A 113 -7.91 -15.03 26.11
C SER A 113 -8.93 -14.23 25.30
N GLY A 114 -9.15 -14.59 24.04
CA GLY A 114 -9.89 -13.81 23.05
C GLY A 114 -9.03 -12.80 22.30
N ASP A 115 -7.83 -12.47 22.79
CA ASP A 115 -6.94 -11.48 22.19
C ASP A 115 -6.20 -12.04 20.95
N ASN A 116 -5.94 -13.36 20.88
CA ASN A 116 -5.20 -13.97 19.78
C ASN A 116 -6.09 -14.76 18.83
N VAL A 117 -5.95 -14.48 17.53
CA VAL A 117 -6.74 -15.08 16.46
C VAL A 117 -5.84 -15.58 15.34
N TRP A 118 -6.10 -16.81 14.88
CA TRP A 118 -5.57 -17.38 13.65
C TRP A 118 -6.70 -17.59 12.67
N TRP A 119 -6.43 -17.51 11.37
CA TRP A 119 -7.48 -17.60 10.36
C TRP A 119 -7.03 -18.19 9.03
N VAL A 120 -8.02 -18.62 8.27
CA VAL A 120 -7.94 -18.70 6.81
C VAL A 120 -8.83 -17.61 6.25
N ASN A 121 -8.26 -16.65 5.53
CA ASN A 121 -9.02 -15.68 4.75
C ASN A 121 -9.08 -16.12 3.28
N ARG A 122 -10.28 -16.09 2.69
CA ARG A 122 -10.53 -16.36 1.26
C ARG A 122 -11.28 -15.19 0.64
N PRO A 123 -10.55 -14.19 0.12
CA PRO A 123 -11.17 -13.02 -0.47
C PRO A 123 -11.96 -13.34 -1.75
N GLY A 124 -13.16 -12.77 -1.89
CA GLY A 124 -14.00 -12.90 -3.09
C GLY A 124 -14.50 -14.33 -3.35
N TYR A 125 -14.82 -15.06 -2.28
CA TYR A 125 -15.15 -16.49 -2.32
C TYR A 125 -16.36 -16.76 -3.23
N SER A 126 -16.30 -17.85 -3.99
CA SER A 126 -17.37 -18.25 -4.90
C SER A 126 -18.27 -19.29 -4.21
N PHE A 127 -19.36 -18.84 -3.61
CA PHE A 127 -20.32 -19.71 -2.94
C PHE A 127 -21.10 -20.54 -3.97
N ASN A 128 -20.97 -21.87 -3.91
CA ASN A 128 -21.73 -22.80 -4.74
C ASN A 128 -23.10 -23.06 -4.11
N LYS A 129 -24.17 -23.13 -4.93
CA LYS A 129 -25.52 -23.48 -4.47
C LYS A 129 -25.65 -24.96 -4.09
N ALA A 130 -24.82 -25.82 -4.68
CA ALA A 130 -24.66 -27.20 -4.25
C ALA A 130 -23.71 -27.28 -3.04
N TRP A 131 -23.90 -28.29 -2.20
CA TRP A 131 -22.93 -28.63 -1.14
C TRP A 131 -21.59 -29.02 -1.76
N THR A 132 -20.53 -28.33 -1.36
CA THR A 132 -19.15 -28.65 -1.74
C THR A 132 -18.25 -28.78 -0.53
N PRO A 133 -17.29 -29.71 -0.52
CA PRO A 133 -16.27 -29.78 0.50
C PRO A 133 -15.35 -28.56 0.42
N VAL A 134 -15.01 -28.00 1.58
CA VAL A 134 -13.97 -27.00 1.76
C VAL A 134 -12.95 -27.58 2.71
N GLU A 135 -11.68 -27.55 2.34
CA GLU A 135 -10.57 -28.08 3.13
C GLU A 135 -9.52 -27.01 3.37
N TYR A 136 -9.05 -26.90 4.61
CA TYR A 136 -7.96 -26.00 4.99
C TYR A 136 -6.87 -26.77 5.72
N ARG A 137 -5.63 -26.66 5.22
CA ARG A 137 -4.44 -27.28 5.84
C ARG A 137 -3.81 -26.35 6.86
N ARG A 138 -3.06 -26.90 7.82
CA ARG A 138 -2.25 -26.15 8.79
C ARG A 138 -1.50 -24.96 8.16
N ARG A 139 -0.77 -25.18 7.05
CA ARG A 139 0.00 -24.13 6.35
C ARG A 139 -0.83 -22.99 5.72
N GLN A 140 -2.16 -23.10 5.71
CA GLN A 140 -3.08 -22.08 5.18
C GLN A 140 -3.75 -21.28 6.31
N ILE A 141 -3.45 -21.61 7.57
CA ILE A 141 -3.95 -20.96 8.78
C ILE A 141 -2.85 -20.03 9.28
N ASP A 142 -2.97 -18.76 8.95
CA ASP A 142 -2.04 -17.71 9.37
C ASP A 142 -2.49 -17.10 10.70
N LYS A 143 -1.54 -16.59 11.49
CA LYS A 143 -1.90 -15.71 12.61
C LYS A 143 -2.52 -14.42 12.05
N ALA A 144 -3.72 -14.08 12.49
CA ALA A 144 -4.46 -12.90 12.05
C ALA A 144 -4.05 -11.66 12.87
N TRP A 145 -4.19 -11.73 14.20
CA TRP A 145 -3.81 -10.66 15.13
C TRP A 145 -3.63 -11.19 16.57
N GLY A 146 -3.27 -10.29 17.49
CA GLY A 146 -3.11 -10.55 18.92
C GLY A 146 -1.69 -10.36 19.45
N PRO A 147 -1.48 -10.25 20.77
CA PRO A 147 -0.17 -9.96 21.38
C PRO A 147 0.81 -11.14 21.44
N SER A 148 0.38 -12.39 21.23
CA SER A 148 1.26 -13.57 21.32
C SER A 148 2.34 -13.58 20.22
N ALA A 149 3.56 -13.97 20.56
CA ALA A 149 4.62 -14.18 19.57
C ALA A 149 4.46 -15.49 18.76
N GLU A 150 3.56 -16.38 19.20
CA GLU A 150 3.33 -17.67 18.54
C GLU A 150 2.72 -17.48 17.15
N LYS A 151 3.39 -17.97 16.10
CA LYS A 151 2.87 -17.96 14.73
C LYS A 151 1.89 -19.09 14.47
N GLU A 152 1.97 -20.16 15.23
CA GLU A 152 1.19 -21.38 15.08
C GLU A 152 0.47 -21.67 16.38
N MET A 153 -0.77 -22.14 16.30
CA MET A 153 -1.58 -22.42 17.48
C MET A 153 -1.59 -23.92 17.80
N ALA A 154 -1.29 -24.27 19.06
CA ALA A 154 -1.40 -25.63 19.57
C ALA A 154 -2.82 -25.98 20.06
N ARG A 155 -3.61 -24.98 20.49
CA ARG A 155 -4.98 -25.15 20.98
C ARG A 155 -5.85 -23.90 20.79
N SER A 156 -7.12 -24.06 20.42
CA SER A 156 -8.12 -22.97 20.39
C SER A 156 -9.23 -23.22 21.41
N ALA A 157 -9.88 -22.16 21.87
CA ALA A 157 -11.07 -22.21 22.73
C ALA A 157 -12.39 -21.91 21.99
N ALA A 158 -12.33 -21.26 20.82
CA ALA A 158 -13.49 -21.01 19.98
C ALA A 158 -13.17 -21.07 18.48
N VAL A 159 -14.21 -21.37 17.69
CA VAL A 159 -14.21 -21.35 16.23
C VAL A 159 -15.24 -20.32 15.76
N GLU A 160 -14.90 -19.54 14.73
CA GLU A 160 -15.83 -18.62 14.08
C GLU A 160 -15.76 -18.75 12.55
N PHE A 161 -16.92 -18.78 11.90
CA PHE A 161 -17.04 -18.54 10.46
C PHE A 161 -17.57 -17.13 10.26
N THR A 162 -16.91 -16.32 9.43
CA THR A 162 -17.31 -14.95 9.13
C THR A 162 -17.48 -14.78 7.62
N ILE A 163 -18.57 -14.14 7.22
CA ILE A 163 -18.70 -13.51 5.90
C ILE A 163 -18.38 -12.03 6.10
N TYR A 164 -17.36 -11.52 5.40
CA TYR A 164 -16.94 -10.13 5.49
C TYR A 164 -17.25 -9.42 4.17
N SER A 165 -17.80 -8.20 4.24
CA SER A 165 -18.24 -7.43 3.07
C SER A 165 -17.07 -7.14 2.12
N LYS A 166 -17.18 -7.63 0.88
CA LYS A 166 -16.33 -7.26 -0.27
C LYS A 166 -17.12 -6.53 -1.34
N VAL A 167 -18.32 -7.03 -1.62
CA VAL A 167 -19.27 -6.50 -2.61
C VAL A 167 -20.62 -6.16 -1.96
N GLY A 168 -20.72 -6.27 -0.62
CA GLY A 168 -21.93 -6.00 0.14
C GLY A 168 -23.09 -6.94 -0.17
N GLY A 169 -24.30 -6.37 -0.08
CA GLY A 169 -25.57 -7.05 -0.36
C GLY A 169 -26.00 -8.08 0.69
N ARG A 170 -27.07 -8.79 0.34
CA ARG A 170 -27.65 -9.89 1.14
C ARG A 170 -27.27 -11.25 0.61
N GLY A 171 -27.27 -12.26 1.47
CA GLY A 171 -27.01 -13.64 1.07
C GLY A 171 -27.34 -14.66 2.14
N THR A 172 -27.21 -15.93 1.78
CA THR A 172 -27.30 -17.09 2.68
C THR A 172 -26.05 -17.94 2.50
N VAL A 173 -25.41 -18.33 3.60
CA VAL A 173 -24.32 -19.31 3.61
C VAL A 173 -24.61 -20.37 4.65
N CYS A 174 -24.49 -21.65 4.28
CA CYS A 174 -24.81 -22.78 5.15
C CYS A 174 -23.62 -23.69 5.34
N PHE A 175 -23.45 -24.17 6.57
CA PHE A 175 -22.33 -24.97 7.05
C PHE A 175 -22.85 -26.30 7.60
N ASP A 176 -22.09 -27.37 7.34
CA ASP A 176 -22.39 -28.74 7.77
C ASP A 176 -21.05 -29.49 8.00
N LYS A 177 -21.04 -30.44 8.95
CA LYS A 177 -19.97 -31.41 9.19
C LYS A 177 -18.56 -30.81 9.26
N LEU A 178 -18.29 -29.98 10.28
CA LEU A 178 -16.94 -29.53 10.60
C LEU A 178 -16.12 -30.71 11.14
N THR A 179 -14.96 -30.94 10.53
CA THR A 179 -14.05 -32.04 10.84
C THR A 179 -12.61 -31.57 10.99
N LEU A 180 -11.84 -32.33 11.77
CA LEU A 180 -10.39 -32.22 11.88
C LEU A 180 -9.76 -33.59 11.65
N GLN A 181 -8.78 -33.64 10.75
CA GLN A 181 -8.01 -34.83 10.44
C GLN A 181 -6.53 -34.60 10.75
N GLY A 182 -5.91 -35.48 11.54
CA GLY A 182 -4.46 -35.51 11.69
C GLY A 182 -3.80 -36.02 10.40
N LEU A 183 -2.79 -35.30 9.92
CA LEU A 183 -1.97 -35.68 8.77
C LEU A 183 -0.59 -36.14 9.24
N PRO A 184 0.18 -36.90 8.42
CA PRO A 184 1.58 -37.18 8.70
C PRO A 184 2.38 -35.88 8.82
N PRO A 185 3.52 -35.88 9.54
CA PRO A 185 4.45 -34.76 9.50
C PRO A 185 4.77 -34.36 8.05
N GLN A 186 4.85 -33.06 7.79
CA GLN A 186 5.20 -32.56 6.46
C GLN A 186 6.59 -33.07 6.08
N ASP A 187 6.72 -33.61 4.88
CA ASP A 187 7.98 -34.14 4.35
C ASP A 187 8.57 -33.14 3.36
N ASP A 188 9.54 -32.35 3.83
CA ASP A 188 10.28 -31.35 3.06
C ASP A 188 11.59 -31.90 2.45
N SER A 189 11.79 -33.22 2.46
CA SER A 189 12.93 -33.84 1.75
C SER A 189 12.87 -33.59 0.24
N ALA A 190 13.99 -33.74 -0.46
CA ALA A 190 14.00 -33.57 -1.92
C ALA A 190 12.99 -34.50 -2.62
N LEU A 191 12.36 -34.00 -3.68
CA LEU A 191 11.46 -34.79 -4.52
C LEU A 191 12.30 -35.70 -5.42
N MET A 192 12.43 -36.97 -5.02
CA MET A 192 13.25 -37.99 -5.67
C MET A 192 12.33 -39.09 -6.23
N PRO A 193 11.81 -38.93 -7.46
CA PRO A 193 10.99 -39.95 -8.11
C PRO A 193 11.84 -41.06 -8.75
N SER A 194 11.22 -42.18 -9.09
CA SER A 194 11.69 -43.11 -10.13
C SER A 194 10.90 -42.90 -11.42
N VAL A 195 11.54 -43.06 -12.59
CA VAL A 195 10.89 -42.88 -13.90
C VAL A 195 10.33 -44.19 -14.43
N ILE A 196 9.19 -44.12 -15.10
CA ILE A 196 8.56 -45.20 -15.87
C ILE A 196 8.20 -44.61 -17.23
N ALA A 197 8.92 -44.98 -18.28
CA ALA A 197 8.69 -44.51 -19.64
C ALA A 197 8.21 -45.66 -20.56
N ASP A 198 7.26 -45.37 -21.46
CA ASP A 198 6.74 -46.37 -22.41
C ASP A 198 7.82 -46.90 -23.39
N THR A 199 8.85 -46.10 -23.65
CA THR A 199 9.92 -46.43 -24.59
C THR A 199 11.30 -46.02 -24.08
N ALA A 200 12.35 -46.61 -24.65
CA ALA A 200 13.75 -46.35 -24.29
C ALA A 200 14.04 -46.45 -22.77
N THR A 201 13.40 -47.41 -22.10
CA THR A 201 13.47 -47.65 -20.65
C THR A 201 14.90 -47.76 -20.10
N ALA A 202 15.83 -48.34 -20.86
CA ALA A 202 17.25 -48.43 -20.48
C ALA A 202 17.95 -47.07 -20.27
N LEU A 203 17.33 -45.97 -20.69
CA LEU A 203 17.85 -44.59 -20.56
C LEU A 203 16.93 -43.68 -19.73
N GLN A 204 15.83 -44.20 -19.18
CA GLN A 204 14.76 -43.37 -18.59
C GLN A 204 15.24 -42.51 -17.40
N ASP A 205 16.16 -43.02 -16.59
CA ASP A 205 16.66 -42.33 -15.39
C ASP A 205 17.47 -41.06 -15.74
N ARG A 206 17.93 -40.94 -17.00
CA ARG A 206 18.56 -39.70 -17.51
C ARG A 206 17.60 -38.52 -17.55
N MET A 207 16.29 -38.74 -17.46
CA MET A 207 15.33 -37.64 -17.34
C MET A 207 15.27 -37.01 -15.94
N ILE A 208 15.98 -37.55 -14.94
CA ILE A 208 15.94 -37.06 -13.56
C ILE A 208 17.32 -37.07 -12.87
N ASP A 209 18.41 -37.29 -13.62
CA ASP A 209 19.75 -37.39 -13.01
C ASP A 209 20.42 -36.02 -12.79
N GLY A 210 19.77 -34.93 -13.19
CA GLY A 210 20.20 -33.55 -12.95
C GLY A 210 21.45 -33.13 -13.71
N LYS A 211 21.90 -33.90 -14.70
CA LYS A 211 23.12 -33.61 -15.46
C LYS A 211 22.81 -32.95 -16.80
N SER A 212 23.68 -32.03 -17.20
CA SER A 212 23.50 -31.26 -18.44
C SER A 212 23.99 -31.98 -19.71
N ASP A 213 24.78 -33.04 -19.55
CA ASP A 213 25.41 -33.83 -20.62
C ASP A 213 24.70 -35.17 -20.91
N THR A 214 23.76 -35.59 -20.07
CA THR A 214 22.87 -36.74 -20.27
C THR A 214 21.55 -36.30 -20.93
N PHE A 215 20.83 -37.27 -21.51
CA PHE A 215 19.48 -37.08 -22.03
C PHE A 215 18.82 -38.43 -22.38
N TRP A 216 17.49 -38.43 -22.40
CA TRP A 216 16.62 -39.47 -22.95
C TRP A 216 16.06 -39.04 -24.31
N VAL A 217 15.85 -40.01 -25.21
CA VAL A 217 15.10 -39.81 -26.46
C VAL A 217 14.12 -40.97 -26.61
N SER A 218 12.86 -40.66 -26.91
CA SER A 218 11.80 -41.64 -27.06
C SER A 218 12.03 -42.58 -28.25
N GLY A 219 11.33 -43.72 -28.22
CA GLY A 219 11.06 -44.51 -29.41
C GLY A 219 10.25 -43.71 -30.45
N GLY A 220 10.22 -44.20 -31.69
CA GLY A 220 9.49 -43.59 -32.81
C GLY A 220 7.98 -43.82 -32.77
N VAL A 221 7.32 -43.53 -31.65
CA VAL A 221 5.87 -43.57 -31.49
C VAL A 221 5.41 -42.18 -31.03
N LYS A 222 4.43 -41.61 -31.73
CA LYS A 222 4.04 -40.20 -31.57
C LYS A 222 3.39 -39.88 -30.21
N GLN A 223 2.65 -40.82 -29.64
CA GLN A 223 2.12 -40.70 -28.27
C GLN A 223 3.11 -41.38 -27.32
N GLN A 224 3.51 -40.71 -26.24
CA GLN A 224 4.42 -41.26 -25.22
C GLN A 224 3.92 -40.92 -23.82
N THR A 225 4.00 -41.88 -22.91
CA THR A 225 3.75 -41.66 -21.48
C THR A 225 5.06 -41.69 -20.70
N ILE A 226 5.23 -40.72 -19.81
CA ILE A 226 6.31 -40.71 -18.80
C ILE A 226 5.65 -40.54 -17.44
N SER A 227 5.80 -41.51 -16.55
CA SER A 227 5.34 -41.42 -15.16
C SER A 227 6.53 -41.31 -14.20
N LEU A 228 6.38 -40.49 -13.16
CA LEU A 228 7.30 -40.31 -12.05
C LEU A 228 6.62 -40.84 -10.78
N ASP A 229 7.14 -41.91 -10.19
CA ASP A 229 6.68 -42.44 -8.89
C ASP A 229 7.55 -41.88 -7.76
N LEU A 230 6.95 -41.07 -6.87
CA LEU A 230 7.57 -40.53 -5.65
C LEU A 230 7.59 -41.54 -4.48
N HIS A 231 7.13 -42.77 -4.72
CA HIS A 231 7.02 -43.91 -3.81
C HIS A 231 6.05 -43.74 -2.63
N LYS A 232 5.65 -42.50 -2.32
CA LYS A 232 4.65 -42.09 -1.34
C LYS A 232 4.00 -40.79 -1.80
N SER A 233 2.83 -40.46 -1.27
CA SER A 233 2.20 -39.15 -1.53
C SER A 233 3.11 -38.01 -1.05
N ARG A 234 3.35 -37.03 -1.91
CA ARG A 234 4.10 -35.79 -1.62
C ARG A 234 3.34 -34.60 -2.17
N GLU A 235 3.53 -33.46 -1.52
CA GLU A 235 3.11 -32.18 -2.06
C GLU A 235 4.09 -31.65 -3.10
N ILE A 236 3.56 -31.22 -4.24
CA ILE A 236 4.30 -30.70 -5.39
C ILE A 236 3.82 -29.26 -5.64
N GLY A 237 4.75 -28.36 -5.95
CA GLY A 237 4.44 -27.01 -6.41
C GLY A 237 4.54 -26.84 -7.92
N GLY A 238 5.29 -27.70 -8.61
CA GLY A 238 5.44 -27.63 -10.06
C GLY A 238 6.40 -28.64 -10.65
N ALA A 239 6.70 -28.45 -11.93
CA ALA A 239 7.76 -29.16 -12.64
C ALA A 239 8.52 -28.20 -13.56
N VAL A 240 9.78 -28.51 -13.85
CA VAL A 240 10.57 -27.86 -14.90
C VAL A 240 11.07 -28.94 -15.85
N ILE A 241 10.89 -28.74 -17.16
CA ILE A 241 11.31 -29.67 -18.20
C ILE A 241 12.36 -28.99 -19.08
N ASP A 242 13.53 -29.60 -19.20
CA ASP A 242 14.54 -29.20 -20.19
C ASP A 242 14.47 -30.12 -21.41
N TRP A 243 13.92 -29.62 -22.51
CA TRP A 243 13.84 -30.33 -23.80
C TRP A 243 15.15 -30.28 -24.59
N LEU A 244 15.35 -31.28 -25.44
CA LEU A 244 16.37 -31.23 -26.50
C LEU A 244 15.85 -30.43 -27.71
N PRO A 245 16.70 -29.62 -28.38
CA PRO A 245 16.27 -28.81 -29.52
C PRO A 245 15.68 -29.62 -30.69
N ASN A 246 14.50 -29.23 -31.15
CA ASN A 246 13.70 -29.87 -32.21
C ASN A 246 13.17 -31.27 -31.85
N LEU A 247 13.14 -31.61 -30.56
CA LEU A 247 12.56 -32.84 -29.99
C LEU A 247 11.66 -32.54 -28.78
N GLU A 248 11.24 -31.29 -28.60
CA GLU A 248 10.26 -30.88 -27.60
C GLU A 248 8.86 -31.46 -27.87
N ALA A 249 8.05 -31.63 -26.81
CA ALA A 249 6.61 -31.77 -26.99
C ALA A 249 5.97 -30.36 -27.02
N THR A 250 5.26 -30.04 -28.09
CA THR A 250 4.48 -28.80 -28.21
C THR A 250 3.07 -28.97 -27.63
N ARG A 251 2.60 -30.22 -27.49
CA ARG A 251 1.30 -30.56 -26.88
C ARG A 251 1.46 -31.74 -25.91
N TYR A 252 1.05 -31.55 -24.66
CA TYR A 252 1.10 -32.58 -23.62
C TYR A 252 0.16 -32.30 -22.44
N VAL A 253 -0.22 -33.35 -21.71
CA VAL A 253 -1.07 -33.28 -20.50
C VAL A 253 -0.32 -33.78 -19.28
N VAL A 254 -0.35 -33.02 -18.18
CA VAL A 254 0.17 -33.46 -16.88
C VAL A 254 -0.99 -33.95 -16.01
N ARG A 255 -0.83 -35.15 -15.47
CA ARG A 255 -1.82 -35.81 -14.59
C ARG A 255 -1.17 -36.29 -13.30
N THR A 256 -1.98 -36.45 -12.27
CA THR A 256 -1.55 -36.95 -10.96
C THR A 256 -2.43 -38.07 -10.43
N SER A 257 -1.84 -38.95 -9.62
CA SER A 257 -2.53 -40.09 -9.01
C SER A 257 -1.91 -40.48 -7.66
N GLU A 258 -2.71 -41.08 -6.78
CA GLU A 258 -2.25 -41.69 -5.52
C GLU A 258 -1.95 -43.19 -5.68
N ASP A 259 -2.64 -43.88 -6.59
CA ASP A 259 -2.57 -45.34 -6.75
C ASP A 259 -2.01 -45.79 -8.12
N GLY A 260 -1.81 -44.85 -9.04
CA GLY A 260 -1.31 -45.07 -10.40
C GLY A 260 -2.39 -45.50 -11.40
N ARG A 261 -3.67 -45.55 -10.98
CA ARG A 261 -4.80 -46.02 -11.79
C ARG A 261 -5.83 -44.93 -12.01
N ASP A 262 -6.21 -44.22 -10.95
CA ASP A 262 -7.14 -43.09 -11.03
C ASP A 262 -6.35 -41.78 -11.21
N TRP A 263 -6.50 -41.16 -12.37
CA TRP A 263 -5.68 -40.01 -12.81
C TRP A 263 -6.49 -38.71 -12.90
N ARG A 264 -6.04 -37.68 -12.20
CA ARG A 264 -6.57 -36.31 -12.29
C ARG A 264 -5.69 -35.45 -13.19
N THR A 265 -6.24 -34.83 -14.22
CA THR A 265 -5.52 -33.79 -14.98
C THR A 265 -5.27 -32.58 -14.11
N VAL A 266 -4.03 -32.09 -14.07
CA VAL A 266 -3.62 -30.88 -13.34
C VAL A 266 -3.10 -29.77 -14.25
N ARG A 267 -2.65 -30.10 -15.47
CA ARG A 267 -2.21 -29.13 -16.48
C ARG A 267 -2.38 -29.71 -17.89
N GLU A 268 -2.75 -28.86 -18.85
CA GLU A 268 -2.67 -29.15 -20.29
C GLU A 268 -1.85 -28.06 -20.94
N VAL A 269 -0.93 -28.43 -21.84
CA VAL A 269 -0.11 -27.54 -22.67
C VAL A 269 -0.44 -27.86 -24.13
N THR A 270 -0.78 -26.83 -24.91
CA THR A 270 -1.28 -26.99 -26.30
C THR A 270 -0.44 -26.26 -27.36
N GLY A 271 0.60 -25.54 -26.94
CA GLY A 271 1.50 -24.77 -27.81
C GLY A 271 2.83 -24.45 -27.13
N GLY A 272 3.47 -25.45 -26.55
CA GLY A 272 4.77 -25.32 -25.88
C GLY A 272 5.91 -24.97 -26.85
N GLY A 273 6.77 -24.03 -26.45
CA GLY A 273 7.88 -23.52 -27.26
C GLY A 273 9.22 -24.26 -27.11
N GLY A 274 9.26 -25.38 -26.38
CA GLY A 274 10.48 -26.18 -26.19
C GLY A 274 11.56 -25.49 -25.34
N GLY A 275 12.80 -25.99 -25.38
CA GLY A 275 13.86 -25.47 -24.50
C GLY A 275 13.54 -25.77 -23.02
N ARG A 276 13.55 -24.76 -22.14
CA ARG A 276 13.10 -24.91 -20.75
C ARG A 276 11.63 -24.52 -20.59
N ASP A 277 10.79 -25.45 -20.12
CA ASP A 277 9.40 -25.19 -19.73
C ASP A 277 9.27 -25.15 -18.20
N TRP A 278 8.44 -24.25 -17.67
CA TRP A 278 8.09 -24.16 -16.25
C TRP A 278 6.60 -24.42 -16.08
N LEU A 279 6.22 -25.32 -15.17
CA LEU A 279 4.85 -25.75 -14.97
C LEU A 279 4.44 -25.52 -13.51
N ALA A 280 3.56 -24.54 -13.28
CA ALA A 280 2.94 -24.34 -11.98
C ALA A 280 1.88 -25.43 -11.72
N LEU A 281 2.04 -26.19 -10.63
CA LEU A 281 1.13 -27.25 -10.20
C LEU A 281 0.76 -27.06 -8.70
N PRO A 282 0.21 -25.90 -8.28
CA PRO A 282 -0.08 -25.61 -6.87
C PRO A 282 -1.12 -26.56 -6.26
N ASP A 283 -1.12 -26.65 -4.93
CA ASP A 283 -2.05 -27.45 -4.11
C ASP A 283 -2.27 -28.88 -4.65
N THR A 284 -1.18 -29.52 -5.07
CA THR A 284 -1.17 -30.85 -5.68
C THR A 284 -0.41 -31.83 -4.79
N ASP A 285 -1.15 -32.68 -4.08
CA ASP A 285 -0.62 -33.93 -3.54
C ASP A 285 -0.68 -35.02 -4.61
N ALA A 286 0.39 -35.80 -4.74
CA ALA A 286 0.38 -37.03 -5.52
C ALA A 286 1.51 -37.97 -5.09
N ARG A 287 1.30 -39.27 -5.33
CA ARG A 287 2.40 -40.23 -5.41
C ARG A 287 2.97 -40.29 -6.83
N TYR A 288 2.11 -40.25 -7.84
CA TYR A 288 2.49 -40.36 -9.23
C TYR A 288 2.21 -39.06 -9.98
N VAL A 289 3.19 -38.59 -10.76
CA VAL A 289 3.04 -37.48 -11.73
C VAL A 289 3.29 -38.03 -13.12
N ARG A 290 2.43 -37.72 -14.10
CA ARG A 290 2.52 -38.29 -15.44
C ARG A 290 2.40 -37.24 -16.52
N PHE A 291 3.25 -37.35 -17.52
CA PHE A 291 3.30 -36.51 -18.71
C PHE A 291 2.87 -37.36 -19.91
N ASP A 292 1.68 -37.08 -20.43
CA ASP A 292 1.13 -37.67 -21.64
C ASP A 292 1.54 -36.76 -22.81
N LEU A 293 2.55 -37.15 -23.59
CA LEU A 293 3.11 -36.37 -24.71
C LEU A 293 2.37 -36.69 -26.01
N GLU A 294 1.80 -35.67 -26.66
CA GLU A 294 0.84 -35.85 -27.76
C GLU A 294 1.34 -35.38 -29.14
N ASP A 295 2.04 -34.25 -29.21
CA ASP A 295 2.57 -33.69 -30.46
C ASP A 295 3.85 -32.85 -30.25
N GLY A 296 4.60 -32.64 -31.35
CA GLY A 296 5.86 -31.89 -31.40
C GLY A 296 6.36 -31.69 -32.84
N PRO A 297 7.46 -30.94 -33.07
CA PRO A 297 8.07 -30.81 -34.40
C PRO A 297 8.68 -32.12 -34.93
N ASN A 298 8.73 -33.17 -34.10
CA ASN A 298 9.28 -34.47 -34.42
C ASN A 298 8.35 -35.59 -33.91
N TRP A 299 8.52 -36.79 -34.46
CA TRP A 299 7.83 -38.04 -34.09
C TRP A 299 8.57 -38.79 -32.96
N ARG A 300 9.57 -38.16 -32.36
CA ARG A 300 10.26 -38.54 -31.12
C ARG A 300 10.39 -37.33 -30.22
N TYR A 301 10.37 -37.57 -28.91
CA TYR A 301 10.65 -36.55 -27.91
C TYR A 301 12.05 -36.74 -27.30
N GLY A 302 12.66 -35.64 -26.88
CA GLY A 302 14.01 -35.61 -26.32
C GLY A 302 14.02 -34.75 -25.07
N ILE A 303 14.37 -35.35 -23.94
CA ILE A 303 14.32 -34.71 -22.61
C ILE A 303 15.70 -34.83 -21.98
N ARG A 304 16.24 -33.69 -21.57
CA ARG A 304 17.47 -33.60 -20.76
C ARG A 304 17.15 -33.82 -19.28
N ASP A 305 16.14 -33.13 -18.74
CA ASP A 305 15.76 -33.23 -17.32
C ASP A 305 14.29 -32.91 -17.08
N ILE A 306 13.69 -33.50 -16.03
CA ILE A 306 12.36 -33.21 -15.47
C ILE A 306 12.51 -33.06 -13.96
N ALA A 307 12.72 -31.82 -13.50
CA ALA A 307 12.81 -31.52 -12.08
C ALA A 307 11.42 -31.22 -11.48
N LEU A 308 10.87 -32.13 -10.67
CA LEU A 308 9.74 -31.83 -9.81
C LEU A 308 10.15 -30.79 -8.75
N LYS A 309 9.27 -29.82 -8.48
CA LYS A 309 9.55 -28.66 -7.63
C LYS A 309 8.66 -28.65 -6.38
N PRO A 310 9.18 -28.24 -5.21
CA PRO A 310 8.42 -28.15 -3.97
C PRO A 310 7.38 -27.01 -4.03
N LEU A 311 6.42 -26.99 -3.09
CA LEU A 311 5.32 -26.02 -3.04
C LEU A 311 5.78 -24.56 -3.26
N ALA A 312 6.89 -24.16 -2.65
CA ALA A 312 7.45 -22.80 -2.74
C ALA A 312 7.69 -22.29 -4.18
N PHE A 313 7.88 -23.19 -5.15
CA PHE A 313 8.09 -22.85 -6.56
C PHE A 313 6.88 -22.16 -7.21
N ALA A 314 5.65 -22.50 -6.82
CA ALA A 314 4.45 -21.90 -7.40
C ALA A 314 3.30 -21.71 -6.40
N ALA A 315 3.61 -21.59 -5.10
CA ALA A 315 2.63 -21.39 -4.02
C ALA A 315 1.69 -20.21 -4.27
N THR A 316 2.14 -19.20 -5.02
CA THR A 316 1.34 -18.12 -5.60
C THR A 316 1.83 -17.81 -7.01
N PRO A 317 1.05 -17.12 -7.86
CA PRO A 317 1.53 -16.64 -9.17
C PRO A 317 2.79 -15.76 -9.07
N ASN A 318 2.92 -14.97 -7.99
CA ASN A 318 4.12 -14.17 -7.73
C ASN A 318 5.33 -15.06 -7.40
N ALA A 319 5.17 -16.11 -6.60
CA ALA A 319 6.25 -17.07 -6.31
C ALA A 319 6.69 -17.84 -7.57
N PHE A 320 5.75 -18.16 -8.46
CA PHE A 320 6.04 -18.75 -9.76
C PHE A 320 6.86 -17.81 -10.64
N LEU A 321 6.46 -16.53 -10.77
CA LEU A 321 7.21 -15.53 -11.52
C LEU A 321 8.62 -15.29 -10.97
N SER A 322 8.81 -15.25 -9.64
CA SER A 322 10.14 -15.20 -9.03
C SER A 322 10.99 -16.44 -9.33
N SER A 323 10.37 -17.63 -9.35
CA SER A 323 11.06 -18.88 -9.67
C SER A 323 11.47 -18.95 -11.14
N VAL A 324 10.64 -18.44 -12.05
CA VAL A 324 10.97 -18.29 -13.48
C VAL A 324 12.06 -17.22 -13.68
N ALA A 325 11.99 -16.09 -12.98
CA ALA A 325 12.99 -15.02 -13.06
C ALA A 325 14.38 -15.48 -12.62
N ALA A 326 14.48 -16.42 -11.66
CA ALA A 326 15.76 -16.98 -11.21
C ALA A 326 16.50 -17.81 -12.28
N ASP A 327 15.77 -18.36 -13.25
CA ASP A 327 16.34 -19.12 -14.39
C ASP A 327 16.62 -18.24 -15.62
N LEU A 328 16.16 -16.98 -15.62
CA LEU A 328 16.27 -16.06 -16.75
C LEU A 328 17.37 -15.01 -16.53
N PRO A 329 17.91 -14.40 -17.62
CA PRO A 329 18.78 -13.25 -17.49
C PRO A 329 18.11 -12.12 -16.69
N ARG A 330 18.83 -11.53 -15.72
CA ARG A 330 18.41 -10.28 -15.06
C ARG A 330 18.08 -9.24 -16.13
N GLY A 331 16.99 -8.50 -15.94
CA GLY A 331 16.38 -7.67 -16.99
C GLY A 331 15.14 -8.29 -17.64
N SER A 332 15.05 -9.62 -17.71
CA SER A 332 13.91 -10.31 -18.36
C SER A 332 12.57 -10.05 -17.68
N LEU A 333 12.57 -9.87 -16.36
CA LEU A 333 11.42 -9.48 -15.54
C LEU A 333 11.80 -8.25 -14.68
N PRO A 334 10.82 -7.48 -14.16
CA PRO A 334 11.09 -6.35 -13.27
C PRO A 334 11.89 -6.71 -12.01
N ARG A 335 12.59 -5.72 -11.46
CA ARG A 335 13.41 -5.78 -10.22
C ARG A 335 12.79 -6.61 -9.09
N ALA A 336 11.49 -6.48 -8.88
CA ALA A 336 10.77 -7.13 -7.78
C ALA A 336 10.86 -8.67 -7.81
N TYR A 337 10.98 -9.30 -8.99
CA TYR A 337 11.09 -10.75 -9.12
C TYR A 337 12.54 -11.27 -9.03
N VAL A 338 13.54 -10.38 -9.07
CA VAL A 338 14.97 -10.71 -8.89
C VAL A 338 15.51 -10.27 -7.52
N GLY A 339 14.63 -10.02 -6.56
CA GLY A 339 15.01 -9.69 -5.19
C GLY A 339 15.50 -8.25 -4.97
N GLU A 340 15.13 -7.32 -5.85
CA GLU A 340 15.39 -5.88 -5.71
C GLU A 340 14.06 -5.13 -5.46
N GLN A 341 14.04 -4.22 -4.49
CA GLN A 341 12.91 -3.31 -4.29
C GLN A 341 12.86 -2.25 -5.40
N PRO A 342 11.77 -2.15 -6.18
CA PRO A 342 11.55 -1.05 -7.10
C PRO A 342 10.84 0.13 -6.41
N TYR A 343 10.93 1.30 -7.06
CA TYR A 343 10.17 2.51 -6.77
C TYR A 343 9.34 2.95 -7.98
N TRP A 344 8.27 3.69 -7.72
CA TRP A 344 7.33 4.20 -8.72
C TRP A 344 6.77 5.56 -8.28
N THR A 345 6.09 6.29 -9.17
CA THR A 345 5.28 7.46 -8.80
C THR A 345 3.93 7.44 -9.51
N LEU A 346 3.04 8.34 -9.09
CA LEU A 346 1.62 8.36 -9.43
C LEU A 346 1.32 9.37 -10.53
N LEU A 347 0.50 8.97 -11.50
CA LEU A 347 0.05 9.81 -12.62
C LEU A 347 -1.48 9.79 -12.71
N GLY A 348 -2.10 10.97 -12.78
CA GLY A 348 -3.56 11.08 -12.80
C GLY A 348 -4.06 12.52 -12.89
N LEU A 349 -5.38 12.67 -12.77
CA LEU A 349 -6.07 13.95 -12.66
C LEU A 349 -6.41 14.24 -11.19
N ASP A 350 -6.55 15.51 -10.84
CA ASP A 350 -7.19 15.94 -9.58
C ASP A 350 -8.62 15.38 -9.49
N GLY A 351 -8.88 14.48 -8.54
CA GLY A 351 -10.17 13.80 -8.40
C GLY A 351 -10.50 12.76 -9.49
N GLY A 352 -9.50 12.27 -10.24
CA GLY A 352 -9.69 11.21 -11.23
C GLY A 352 -10.29 9.92 -10.65
N GLN A 353 -10.95 9.11 -11.46
CA GLN A 353 -11.52 7.82 -10.98
C GLN A 353 -10.48 6.70 -10.89
N GLU A 354 -9.38 6.82 -11.65
CA GLU A 354 -8.29 5.86 -11.76
C GLU A 354 -6.95 6.60 -11.76
N GLN A 355 -5.89 5.92 -11.31
CA GLN A 355 -4.52 6.44 -11.30
C GLN A 355 -3.54 5.43 -11.87
N ALA A 356 -2.62 5.92 -12.70
CA ALA A 356 -1.55 5.17 -13.31
C ALA A 356 -0.27 5.24 -12.46
N LEU A 357 0.63 4.26 -12.63
CA LEU A 357 1.97 4.27 -12.07
C LEU A 357 3.01 4.30 -13.19
N ILE A 358 4.14 4.96 -12.93
CA ILE A 358 5.39 4.81 -13.70
C ILE A 358 6.48 4.30 -12.77
N SER A 359 7.16 3.21 -13.15
CA SER A 359 8.31 2.69 -12.40
C SER A 359 9.54 3.56 -12.63
N GLU A 360 10.49 3.54 -11.71
CA GLU A 360 11.81 4.21 -11.87
C GLU A 360 12.61 3.71 -13.08
N ASP A 361 12.22 2.57 -13.65
CA ASP A 361 12.78 1.95 -14.85
C ASP A 361 12.00 2.31 -16.13
N GLY A 362 10.89 3.04 -16.03
CA GLY A 362 10.09 3.51 -17.18
C GLY A 362 8.95 2.57 -17.63
N ALA A 363 8.60 1.57 -16.83
CA ALA A 363 7.40 0.75 -17.08
C ALA A 363 6.12 1.49 -16.62
N LEU A 364 5.02 1.32 -17.34
CA LEU A 364 3.73 1.99 -17.09
C LEU A 364 2.63 1.01 -16.70
N GLU A 365 1.92 1.29 -15.61
CA GLU A 365 0.67 0.60 -15.21
C GLU A 365 -0.49 1.60 -15.40
N PRO A 366 -1.48 1.37 -16.30
CA PRO A 366 -2.49 2.37 -16.63
C PRO A 366 -3.55 2.59 -15.55
N ALA A 367 -3.85 1.57 -14.74
CA ALA A 367 -4.95 1.55 -13.79
C ALA A 367 -4.65 0.53 -12.69
N LYS A 368 -5.36 0.62 -11.56
CA LYS A 368 -5.12 -0.21 -10.38
C LYS A 368 -5.24 -1.72 -10.70
N GLY A 369 -4.18 -2.48 -10.44
CA GLY A 369 -4.17 -3.94 -10.63
C GLY A 369 -4.08 -4.39 -12.09
N SER A 370 -3.78 -3.47 -13.01
CA SER A 370 -3.70 -3.74 -14.45
C SER A 370 -2.37 -4.37 -14.89
N PHE A 371 -2.31 -4.74 -16.17
CA PHE A 371 -1.07 -5.11 -16.88
C PHE A 371 -0.09 -3.92 -16.94
N SER A 372 1.15 -4.17 -17.34
CA SER A 372 2.14 -3.11 -17.60
C SER A 372 2.59 -3.03 -19.06
N ILE A 373 3.03 -1.84 -19.47
CA ILE A 373 3.85 -1.64 -20.67
C ILE A 373 5.29 -1.36 -20.23
N GLU A 374 6.25 -2.13 -20.72
CA GLU A 374 7.68 -1.98 -20.39
C GLU A 374 8.49 -1.78 -21.69
N PRO A 375 9.37 -0.77 -21.78
CA PRO A 375 10.20 -0.57 -22.95
C PRO A 375 11.39 -1.55 -22.98
N PHE A 376 11.80 -1.94 -24.18
CA PHE A 376 13.09 -2.59 -24.45
C PHE A 376 13.67 -2.02 -25.75
N ILE A 377 15.01 -2.04 -25.90
CA ILE A 377 15.67 -1.59 -27.13
C ILE A 377 16.51 -2.74 -27.69
N ARG A 378 16.20 -3.22 -28.89
CA ARG A 378 17.09 -4.10 -29.63
C ARG A 378 18.10 -3.28 -30.44
N LEU A 379 19.39 -3.58 -30.28
CA LEU A 379 20.51 -2.90 -30.94
C LEU A 379 21.67 -3.88 -31.15
N ASP A 380 22.32 -3.85 -32.31
CA ASP A 380 23.50 -4.70 -32.64
C ASP A 380 23.29 -6.20 -32.33
N GLY A 381 22.05 -6.69 -32.51
CA GLY A 381 21.66 -8.08 -32.21
C GLY A 381 21.46 -8.41 -30.72
N LYS A 382 21.67 -7.44 -29.82
CA LYS A 382 21.46 -7.54 -28.36
C LYS A 382 20.15 -6.88 -27.94
N LEU A 383 19.67 -7.22 -26.75
CA LEU A 383 18.57 -6.54 -26.08
C LEU A 383 19.14 -5.64 -24.98
N LEU A 384 18.64 -4.40 -24.89
CA LEU A 384 18.82 -3.51 -23.76
C LEU A 384 17.52 -3.44 -22.97
N ASP A 385 17.65 -3.62 -21.67
CA ASP A 385 16.62 -3.56 -20.64
C ASP A 385 17.08 -2.72 -19.44
N TRP A 386 16.21 -2.55 -18.43
CA TRP A 386 16.47 -1.77 -17.22
C TRP A 386 17.76 -2.13 -16.47
N SER A 387 18.24 -3.38 -16.60
CA SER A 387 19.42 -3.89 -15.90
C SER A 387 20.74 -3.63 -16.64
N SER A 388 20.64 -3.25 -17.92
CA SER A 388 21.75 -2.99 -18.84
C SER A 388 22.05 -1.49 -19.07
N VAL A 389 21.25 -0.61 -18.48
CA VAL A 389 21.33 0.86 -18.64
C VAL A 389 21.50 1.55 -17.28
N ALA A 390 22.00 2.78 -17.29
CA ALA A 390 21.84 3.67 -16.14
C ALA A 390 20.49 4.41 -16.26
N THR A 391 19.71 4.44 -15.19
CA THR A 391 18.42 5.16 -15.15
C THR A 391 18.52 6.45 -14.34
N THR A 392 17.95 7.54 -14.86
CA THR A 392 17.75 8.79 -14.11
C THR A 392 16.30 9.24 -14.21
N GLN A 393 15.75 9.78 -13.13
CA GLN A 393 14.35 10.20 -13.06
C GLN A 393 14.26 11.72 -12.93
N SER A 394 13.18 12.30 -13.45
CA SER A 394 12.86 13.73 -13.30
C SER A 394 11.35 14.00 -13.30
N LEU A 395 10.98 15.19 -12.83
CA LEU A 395 9.66 15.80 -12.98
C LEU A 395 9.78 17.04 -13.86
N GLN A 396 8.79 17.31 -14.72
CA GLN A 396 8.78 18.55 -15.49
C GLN A 396 8.77 19.78 -14.56
N ASP A 397 9.56 20.80 -14.90
CA ASP A 397 9.83 21.98 -14.08
C ASP A 397 10.33 21.66 -12.65
N ARG A 398 10.84 20.44 -12.40
CA ARG A 398 11.27 19.89 -11.10
C ARG A 398 10.14 19.64 -10.07
N TYR A 399 8.87 19.89 -10.41
CA TYR A 399 7.76 19.65 -9.46
C TYR A 399 6.42 19.19 -10.06
N LEU A 400 6.18 19.34 -11.36
CA LEU A 400 4.90 18.96 -11.98
C LEU A 400 4.77 17.43 -12.04
N PRO A 401 3.56 16.85 -11.89
CA PRO A 401 3.31 15.40 -11.99
C PRO A 401 3.31 14.93 -13.46
N ILE A 402 4.40 15.24 -14.17
CA ILE A 402 4.75 14.82 -15.51
C ILE A 402 6.13 14.19 -15.36
N ALA A 403 6.14 12.90 -15.06
CA ALA A 403 7.36 12.16 -14.76
C ALA A 403 8.10 11.78 -16.05
N THR A 404 9.43 11.80 -16.01
CA THR A 404 10.29 11.25 -17.04
C THR A 404 11.32 10.30 -16.43
N VAL A 405 11.55 9.17 -17.10
CA VAL A 405 12.67 8.26 -16.85
C VAL A 405 13.58 8.27 -18.08
N ASP A 406 14.85 8.56 -17.89
CA ASP A 406 15.86 8.55 -18.93
C ASP A 406 16.77 7.32 -18.75
N TRP A 407 16.87 6.49 -19.80
CA TRP A 407 17.86 5.44 -19.93
C TRP A 407 19.10 5.99 -20.62
N VAL A 408 20.27 5.76 -20.03
CA VAL A 408 21.57 6.20 -20.53
C VAL A 408 22.44 4.97 -20.82
N HIS A 409 22.83 4.82 -22.09
CA HIS A 409 23.74 3.79 -22.59
C HIS A 409 24.65 4.40 -23.68
N GLU A 410 25.86 3.85 -23.87
CA GLU A 410 26.88 4.40 -24.79
C GLU A 410 26.38 4.60 -26.24
N LYS A 411 25.45 3.74 -26.68
CA LYS A 411 24.88 3.73 -28.03
C LYS A 411 23.39 4.03 -28.12
N ALA A 412 22.71 4.27 -26.99
CA ALA A 412 21.27 4.46 -26.96
C ALA A 412 20.86 5.37 -25.81
N GLY A 413 19.99 6.34 -26.10
CA GLY A 413 19.23 7.06 -25.08
C GLY A 413 17.74 6.79 -25.25
N LEU A 414 16.99 6.65 -24.16
CA LEU A 414 15.53 6.57 -24.21
C LEU A 414 14.93 7.39 -23.07
N SER A 415 14.16 8.43 -23.43
CA SER A 415 13.33 9.16 -22.47
C SER A 415 11.91 8.62 -22.51
N VAL A 416 11.41 8.12 -21.38
CA VAL A 416 10.01 7.72 -21.16
C VAL A 416 9.32 8.81 -20.34
N THR A 417 8.58 9.70 -20.99
CA THR A 417 7.76 10.71 -20.31
C THR A 417 6.32 10.23 -20.23
N SER A 418 5.64 10.46 -19.11
CA SER A 418 4.21 10.11 -18.98
C SER A 418 3.41 11.12 -18.18
N PHE A 419 2.16 11.31 -18.60
CA PHE A 419 1.20 12.25 -18.01
C PHE A 419 -0.24 11.83 -18.35
N VAL A 420 -1.20 12.31 -17.56
CA VAL A 420 -2.63 12.07 -17.80
C VAL A 420 -3.31 13.34 -18.30
N GLN A 421 -4.15 13.20 -19.34
CA GLN A 421 -4.96 14.27 -19.91
C GLN A 421 -6.45 13.93 -19.91
N GLY A 422 -7.28 14.93 -20.22
CA GLY A 422 -8.72 14.80 -20.34
C GLY A 422 -9.45 15.28 -19.09
N THR A 423 -10.62 14.68 -18.84
CA THR A 423 -11.55 14.98 -17.73
C THR A 423 -11.73 13.72 -16.86
N PRO A 424 -12.25 13.83 -15.62
CA PRO A 424 -12.44 12.65 -14.76
C PRO A 424 -13.30 11.53 -15.36
N ASP A 425 -14.22 11.84 -16.28
CA ASP A 425 -15.05 10.89 -17.02
C ASP A 425 -14.38 10.33 -18.30
N ARG A 426 -13.28 10.94 -18.76
CA ARG A 426 -12.57 10.58 -20.01
C ARG A 426 -11.04 10.61 -19.87
N ALA A 427 -10.50 10.21 -18.71
CA ALA A 427 -9.08 10.26 -18.40
C ALA A 427 -8.24 9.33 -19.31
N GLN A 428 -7.14 9.86 -19.86
CA GLN A 428 -6.23 9.15 -20.76
C GLN A 428 -4.78 9.30 -20.29
N LEU A 429 -4.10 8.19 -19.98
CA LEU A 429 -2.65 8.16 -19.80
C LEU A 429 -1.96 8.21 -21.17
N ILE A 430 -0.94 9.05 -21.29
CA ILE A 430 -0.07 9.15 -22.45
C ILE A 430 1.31 8.66 -22.07
N GLY A 431 1.78 7.61 -22.76
CA GLY A 431 3.17 7.14 -22.70
C GLY A 431 3.95 7.66 -23.91
N ARG A 432 4.98 8.47 -23.69
CA ARG A 432 5.81 9.11 -24.72
C ARG A 432 7.24 8.58 -24.64
N TYR A 433 7.71 7.94 -25.71
CA TYR A 433 9.00 7.27 -25.80
C TYR A 433 9.87 7.97 -26.84
N ARG A 434 10.94 8.64 -26.40
CA ARG A 434 11.89 9.32 -27.28
C ARG A 434 13.22 8.57 -27.29
N LEU A 435 13.45 7.82 -28.36
CA LEU A 435 14.71 7.12 -28.62
C LEU A 435 15.71 8.08 -29.28
N SER A 436 16.98 8.04 -28.86
CA SER A 436 18.07 8.84 -29.40
C SER A 436 19.34 8.03 -29.65
N ASN A 437 20.14 8.48 -30.61
CA ASN A 437 21.46 7.94 -30.91
C ASN A 437 22.56 8.89 -30.37
N PRO A 438 23.16 8.60 -29.20
CA PRO A 438 24.28 9.35 -28.66
C PRO A 438 25.65 8.96 -29.27
N ASP A 439 25.72 7.91 -30.09
CA ASP A 439 26.94 7.44 -30.73
C ASP A 439 27.32 8.29 -31.96
N LYS A 440 28.52 8.08 -32.48
CA LYS A 440 29.12 8.77 -33.63
C LYS A 440 28.87 8.03 -34.96
N VAL A 441 28.16 6.90 -34.94
CA VAL A 441 27.76 6.14 -36.14
C VAL A 441 26.25 5.98 -36.20
N ALA A 442 25.71 5.80 -37.41
CA ALA A 442 24.29 5.52 -37.59
C ALA A 442 23.94 4.11 -37.11
N HIS A 443 22.81 3.98 -36.41
CA HIS A 443 22.33 2.73 -35.84
C HIS A 443 20.90 2.44 -36.28
N GLU A 444 20.58 1.16 -36.41
CA GLU A 444 19.20 0.67 -36.54
C GLU A 444 18.79 0.02 -35.21
N TYR A 445 17.70 0.51 -34.65
CA TYR A 445 17.15 0.08 -33.37
C TYR A 445 15.78 -0.57 -33.59
N THR A 446 15.40 -1.53 -32.75
CA THR A 446 14.00 -1.86 -32.54
C THR A 446 13.58 -1.44 -31.15
N LEU A 447 12.78 -0.37 -31.03
CA LEU A 447 12.09 -0.05 -29.78
C LEU A 447 10.90 -1.01 -29.65
N ALA A 448 10.89 -1.82 -28.61
CA ALA A 448 9.78 -2.70 -28.27
C ALA A 448 9.02 -2.14 -27.07
N LEU A 449 7.70 -2.06 -27.17
CA LEU A 449 6.80 -1.80 -26.05
C LEU A 449 6.13 -3.12 -25.68
N ALA A 450 6.68 -3.79 -24.66
CA ALA A 450 6.22 -5.09 -24.20
C ALA A 450 4.98 -4.96 -23.31
N ILE A 451 4.00 -5.83 -23.51
CA ILE A 451 2.71 -5.86 -22.81
C ILE A 451 2.74 -7.08 -21.89
N ARG A 452 2.76 -6.85 -20.57
CA ARG A 452 3.20 -7.87 -19.60
C ARG A 452 2.16 -8.15 -18.51
N PRO A 453 1.97 -9.43 -18.11
CA PRO A 453 0.93 -9.86 -17.16
C PRO A 453 1.33 -9.60 -15.69
N TRP A 454 1.77 -8.38 -15.39
CA TRP A 454 2.07 -7.89 -14.05
C TRP A 454 2.05 -6.37 -13.96
N GLN A 455 1.81 -5.90 -12.74
CA GLN A 455 1.75 -4.52 -12.30
C GLN A 455 3.14 -3.86 -12.23
N VAL A 456 3.18 -2.53 -12.15
CA VAL A 456 4.33 -1.76 -11.66
C VAL A 456 4.39 -1.84 -10.13
N ASN A 457 3.23 -1.84 -9.46
CA ASN A 457 3.11 -2.13 -8.03
C ASN A 457 3.66 -3.54 -7.71
N PRO A 458 4.72 -3.70 -6.89
CA PRO A 458 5.43 -4.97 -6.76
C PRO A 458 4.77 -5.97 -5.79
N PRO A 459 5.07 -7.28 -5.89
CA PRO A 459 4.57 -8.32 -4.98
C PRO A 459 4.76 -8.06 -3.48
N THR A 460 5.72 -7.21 -3.10
CA THR A 460 5.98 -6.84 -1.71
C THR A 460 4.96 -5.87 -1.11
N GLN A 461 4.02 -5.33 -1.90
CA GLN A 461 2.89 -4.54 -1.40
C GLN A 461 1.61 -5.39 -1.48
N PHE A 462 0.93 -5.62 -0.34
CA PHE A 462 -0.11 -6.64 -0.25
C PHE A 462 -1.24 -6.38 0.76
N LEU A 463 -1.50 -5.12 1.15
CA LEU A 463 -2.53 -4.79 2.14
C LEU A 463 -3.96 -4.91 1.57
N ASN A 464 -4.54 -3.85 0.98
CA ASN A 464 -5.85 -3.95 0.31
C ASN A 464 -5.76 -4.57 -1.09
N THR A 465 -4.60 -4.49 -1.75
CA THR A 465 -4.33 -5.15 -3.05
C THR A 465 -2.93 -5.72 -3.09
N THR A 466 -2.79 -6.94 -3.64
CA THR A 466 -1.50 -7.58 -3.89
C THR A 466 -0.92 -7.09 -5.21
N GLY A 467 0.29 -6.55 -5.17
CA GLY A 467 1.07 -6.21 -6.36
C GLY A 467 1.63 -7.43 -7.09
N GLY A 468 2.35 -7.19 -8.18
CA GLY A 468 2.91 -8.23 -9.03
C GLY A 468 1.94 -8.70 -10.10
N PHE A 469 1.73 -10.02 -10.19
CA PHE A 469 0.92 -10.69 -11.21
C PHE A 469 -0.41 -9.97 -11.52
N SER A 470 -0.68 -9.77 -12.81
CA SER A 470 -1.93 -9.24 -13.34
C SER A 470 -2.36 -10.09 -14.52
N ARG A 471 -3.47 -10.81 -14.34
CA ARG A 471 -3.92 -11.89 -15.23
C ARG A 471 -4.30 -11.38 -16.63
N ILE A 472 -3.61 -11.89 -17.65
CA ILE A 472 -3.96 -11.75 -19.07
C ILE A 472 -4.29 -13.15 -19.63
N GLU A 473 -5.58 -13.46 -19.75
CA GLU A 473 -6.09 -14.71 -20.33
C GLU A 473 -6.28 -14.63 -21.84
N ALA A 474 -6.47 -13.41 -22.37
CA ALA A 474 -6.56 -13.16 -23.80
C ALA A 474 -5.83 -11.86 -24.15
N LEU A 475 -4.98 -11.92 -25.16
CA LEU A 475 -4.23 -10.77 -25.66
C LEU A 475 -4.38 -10.71 -27.18
N ASP A 476 -4.74 -9.55 -27.72
CA ASP A 476 -4.80 -9.27 -29.15
C ASP A 476 -4.06 -7.96 -29.43
N VAL A 477 -2.90 -8.06 -30.06
CA VAL A 477 -2.00 -6.96 -30.40
C VAL A 477 -2.24 -6.55 -31.84
N GLY A 478 -3.26 -5.71 -32.03
CA GLY A 478 -3.52 -5.02 -33.29
C GLY A 478 -2.51 -3.90 -33.59
N ASP A 479 -2.61 -3.35 -34.78
CA ASP A 479 -1.77 -2.24 -35.28
C ASP A 479 -2.23 -0.87 -34.75
N GLN A 480 -3.54 -0.65 -34.61
CA GLN A 480 -4.16 0.58 -34.10
C GLN A 480 -4.77 0.43 -32.69
N LEU A 481 -4.88 -0.80 -32.20
CA LEU A 481 -5.51 -1.13 -30.92
C LEU A 481 -4.98 -2.45 -30.37
N VAL A 482 -4.54 -2.45 -29.11
CA VAL A 482 -4.33 -3.66 -28.32
C VAL A 482 -5.52 -3.90 -27.40
N ARG A 483 -5.99 -5.14 -27.37
CA ARG A 483 -7.01 -5.61 -26.43
C ARG A 483 -6.40 -6.55 -25.39
N VAL A 484 -6.70 -6.30 -24.12
CA VAL A 484 -6.29 -7.12 -22.98
C VAL A 484 -7.56 -7.65 -22.34
N ASN A 485 -7.70 -8.98 -22.26
CA ASN A 485 -8.93 -9.67 -21.85
C ASN A 485 -10.18 -9.21 -22.64
N GLY A 486 -10.03 -9.01 -23.96
CA GLY A 486 -11.07 -8.55 -24.90
C GLY A 486 -11.31 -7.03 -24.92
N GLU A 487 -10.92 -6.37 -23.84
CA GLU A 487 -11.14 -4.95 -23.60
C GLU A 487 -10.12 -4.05 -24.31
N PRO A 488 -10.52 -2.91 -24.91
CA PRO A 488 -9.57 -1.98 -25.53
C PRO A 488 -8.74 -1.26 -24.46
N ARG A 489 -7.41 -1.34 -24.54
CA ARG A 489 -6.52 -0.82 -23.48
C ARG A 489 -5.29 -0.04 -23.95
N ILE A 490 -4.82 -0.21 -25.18
CA ILE A 490 -3.65 0.53 -25.70
C ILE A 490 -3.93 0.95 -27.14
N TYR A 491 -3.70 2.21 -27.47
CA TYR A 491 -3.82 2.76 -28.81
C TYR A 491 -2.47 3.35 -29.25
N PRO A 492 -1.73 2.68 -30.16
CA PRO A 492 -0.55 3.25 -30.81
C PRO A 492 -0.89 4.53 -31.57
N LEU A 493 -0.10 5.59 -31.39
CA LEU A 493 -0.22 6.83 -32.18
C LEU A 493 0.62 6.78 -33.47
N GLN A 494 1.57 5.85 -33.54
CA GLN A 494 2.29 5.47 -34.75
C GLN A 494 2.04 3.98 -34.99
N ALA A 495 1.89 3.59 -36.26
CA ALA A 495 1.77 2.17 -36.59
C ALA A 495 3.07 1.43 -36.25
N PRO A 496 3.03 0.26 -35.60
CA PRO A 496 4.20 -0.58 -35.35
C PRO A 496 4.62 -1.30 -36.64
N ASP A 497 5.93 -1.43 -36.87
CA ASP A 497 6.50 -2.15 -38.01
C ASP A 497 6.30 -3.66 -37.88
N ALA A 498 6.32 -4.18 -36.65
CA ALA A 498 5.99 -5.56 -36.32
C ALA A 498 5.30 -5.65 -34.96
N ARG A 499 4.59 -6.75 -34.71
CA ARG A 499 3.89 -6.99 -33.44
C ARG A 499 3.63 -8.49 -33.25
N PHE A 500 3.52 -8.93 -32.01
CA PHE A 500 3.20 -10.32 -31.69
C PHE A 500 2.48 -10.46 -30.34
N ALA A 501 1.80 -11.58 -30.17
CA ALA A 501 1.29 -12.09 -28.91
C ALA A 501 1.65 -13.57 -28.75
N THR A 502 1.92 -13.99 -27.52
CA THR A 502 2.38 -15.33 -27.15
C THR A 502 1.77 -15.76 -25.83
N THR A 503 1.55 -17.07 -25.67
CA THR A 503 1.21 -17.68 -24.38
C THR A 503 2.48 -17.92 -23.58
N PHE A 504 2.36 -18.10 -22.26
CA PHE A 504 3.50 -18.45 -21.41
C PHE A 504 4.22 -19.73 -21.88
N ASP A 505 3.47 -20.74 -22.28
CA ASP A 505 4.02 -21.99 -22.85
C ASP A 505 4.77 -21.74 -24.16
N GLY A 506 4.29 -20.79 -24.97
CA GLY A 506 4.93 -20.31 -26.21
C GLY A 506 6.19 -19.46 -25.98
N LYS A 507 6.55 -19.20 -24.71
CA LYS A 507 7.61 -18.33 -24.16
C LYS A 507 7.19 -16.88 -23.95
N LEU A 508 7.87 -16.25 -22.98
CA LEU A 508 7.69 -14.85 -22.61
C LEU A 508 8.18 -13.91 -23.71
N ASP A 509 7.52 -12.75 -23.81
CA ASP A 509 7.90 -11.59 -24.62
C ASP A 509 9.42 -11.32 -24.63
N ALA A 510 10.06 -11.23 -23.46
CA ALA A 510 11.49 -10.93 -23.33
C ALA A 510 12.39 -11.98 -24.02
N MET A 511 11.96 -13.25 -24.08
CA MET A 511 12.71 -14.33 -24.74
C MET A 511 12.64 -14.19 -26.28
N HIS A 512 11.49 -13.78 -26.82
CA HIS A 512 11.34 -13.46 -28.24
C HIS A 512 12.14 -12.20 -28.62
N LEU A 513 12.11 -11.16 -27.76
CA LEU A 513 12.88 -9.93 -27.94
C LEU A 513 14.40 -10.17 -27.92
N ALA A 514 14.88 -10.97 -26.98
CA ALA A 514 16.30 -11.32 -26.86
C ALA A 514 16.80 -12.14 -28.06
N SER A 515 16.02 -13.14 -28.50
CA SER A 515 16.37 -13.99 -29.64
C SER A 515 16.21 -13.30 -31.00
N GLY A 516 15.42 -12.23 -31.09
CA GLY A 516 15.04 -11.58 -32.35
C GLY A 516 14.11 -12.44 -33.21
N LYS A 517 13.48 -13.49 -32.65
CA LYS A 517 12.54 -14.37 -33.34
C LYS A 517 11.13 -14.13 -32.80
N PHE A 518 10.36 -13.34 -33.54
CA PHE A 518 9.00 -12.95 -33.16
C PHE A 518 7.97 -13.97 -33.68
N PRO A 519 6.99 -14.39 -32.85
CA PRO A 519 5.84 -15.17 -33.31
C PRO A 519 5.04 -14.44 -34.39
N ALA A 520 4.49 -15.19 -35.34
CA ALA A 520 3.55 -14.64 -36.33
C ALA A 520 2.12 -14.43 -35.76
N THR A 521 1.84 -15.00 -34.58
CA THR A 521 0.57 -14.82 -33.88
C THR A 521 0.47 -13.42 -33.29
N THR A 522 -0.62 -12.72 -33.56
CA THR A 522 -0.93 -11.42 -32.93
C THR A 522 -2.04 -11.51 -31.89
N ALA A 523 -2.77 -12.63 -31.83
CA ALA A 523 -3.81 -12.87 -30.85
C ALA A 523 -3.68 -14.28 -30.23
N VAL A 524 -3.82 -14.38 -28.91
CA VAL A 524 -3.68 -15.63 -28.14
C VAL A 524 -4.72 -15.73 -27.03
N LYS A 525 -4.96 -16.97 -26.57
CA LYS A 525 -5.62 -17.27 -25.30
C LYS A 525 -4.69 -18.13 -24.45
N ASP A 526 -4.59 -17.82 -23.17
CA ASP A 526 -3.67 -18.46 -22.24
C ASP A 526 -4.39 -18.82 -20.93
N SER A 527 -4.50 -20.12 -20.65
CA SER A 527 -5.13 -20.63 -19.43
C SER A 527 -4.32 -20.38 -18.16
N THR A 528 -3.03 -20.06 -18.27
CA THR A 528 -2.20 -19.64 -17.13
C THR A 528 -2.50 -18.19 -16.70
N GLY A 529 -3.07 -17.38 -17.60
CA GLY A 529 -3.21 -15.94 -17.40
C GLY A 529 -1.91 -15.15 -17.55
N LEU A 530 -0.89 -15.72 -18.19
CA LEU A 530 0.43 -15.10 -18.39
C LEU A 530 0.72 -14.78 -19.88
N ALA A 531 -0.30 -14.52 -20.69
CA ALA A 531 -0.11 -14.07 -22.06
C ALA A 531 0.67 -12.75 -22.10
N SER A 532 1.59 -12.64 -23.06
CA SER A 532 2.44 -11.46 -23.24
C SER A 532 2.63 -11.15 -24.73
N GLY A 533 3.15 -9.97 -25.07
CA GLY A 533 3.34 -9.56 -26.46
C GLY A 533 4.09 -8.25 -26.56
N ALA A 534 4.30 -7.75 -27.77
CA ALA A 534 4.96 -6.46 -27.97
C ALA A 534 4.52 -5.74 -29.25
N LEU A 535 4.57 -4.42 -29.20
CA LEU A 535 4.57 -3.52 -30.37
C LEU A 535 6.03 -3.17 -30.69
N LEU A 536 6.47 -3.32 -31.94
CA LEU A 536 7.86 -3.16 -32.35
C LEU A 536 7.99 -2.03 -33.38
N TYR A 537 8.93 -1.12 -33.14
CA TYR A 537 9.22 0.04 -34.00
C TYR A 537 10.68 0.01 -34.43
N THR A 538 10.92 -0.20 -35.72
CA THR A 538 12.27 -0.25 -36.30
C THR A 538 12.67 1.14 -36.78
N ILE A 539 13.69 1.71 -36.15
CA ILE A 539 14.07 3.11 -36.30
C ILE A 539 15.55 3.18 -36.63
N LYS A 540 15.88 3.70 -37.81
CA LYS A 540 17.25 4.14 -38.11
C LYS A 540 17.47 5.58 -37.63
N LEU A 541 18.55 5.82 -36.88
CA LEU A 541 18.96 7.15 -36.43
C LEU A 541 20.42 7.42 -36.80
N GLU A 542 20.66 8.54 -37.47
CA GLU A 542 22.01 9.09 -37.64
C GLU A 542 22.53 9.68 -36.30
N PRO A 543 23.84 9.93 -36.14
CA PRO A 543 24.41 10.50 -34.92
C PRO A 543 23.69 11.76 -34.42
N GLY A 544 23.33 11.78 -33.14
CA GLY A 544 22.60 12.88 -32.50
C GLY A 544 21.12 13.00 -32.88
N GLN A 545 20.58 12.16 -33.76
CA GLN A 545 19.15 12.15 -34.07
C GLN A 545 18.33 11.49 -32.95
N SER A 546 17.03 11.83 -32.92
CA SER A 546 16.05 11.19 -32.05
C SER A 546 14.72 11.00 -32.77
N ARG A 547 14.02 9.91 -32.46
CA ARG A 547 12.65 9.62 -32.94
C ARG A 547 11.73 9.41 -31.74
N GLU A 548 10.46 9.75 -31.94
CA GLU A 548 9.42 9.60 -30.93
C GLU A 548 8.37 8.58 -31.37
N VAL A 549 7.92 7.78 -30.41
CA VAL A 549 6.76 6.90 -30.47
C VAL A 549 5.90 7.17 -29.23
N ALA A 550 4.59 7.08 -29.35
CA ALA A 550 3.67 7.30 -28.24
C ALA A 550 2.43 6.40 -28.30
N VAL A 551 1.85 6.14 -27.13
CA VAL A 551 0.64 5.33 -26.94
C VAL A 551 -0.35 6.06 -26.02
N VAL A 552 -1.65 5.82 -26.25
CA VAL A 552 -2.73 6.24 -25.36
C VAL A 552 -3.28 5.02 -24.62
N LEU A 553 -3.37 5.11 -23.30
CA LEU A 553 -4.00 4.09 -22.45
C LEU A 553 -5.22 4.74 -21.75
N PRO A 554 -6.46 4.38 -22.12
CA PRO A 554 -7.64 4.91 -21.45
C PRO A 554 -7.73 4.40 -20.02
N GLN A 555 -7.95 5.32 -19.08
CA GLN A 555 -8.19 5.01 -17.67
C GLN A 555 -9.68 5.10 -17.34
N THR A 556 -10.38 6.07 -17.93
CA THR A 556 -11.83 6.24 -17.76
C THR A 556 -12.46 6.65 -19.08
N GLY A 557 -13.68 6.16 -19.33
CA GLY A 557 -14.36 6.32 -20.62
C GLY A 557 -13.67 5.58 -21.76
N GLY A 558 -14.05 5.91 -23.00
CA GLY A 558 -13.50 5.32 -24.22
C GLY A 558 -12.72 6.32 -25.07
N TRP A 559 -11.62 5.84 -25.66
CA TRP A 559 -10.84 6.53 -26.70
C TRP A 559 -11.22 6.04 -28.10
N LYS A 560 -10.98 6.89 -29.10
CA LYS A 560 -11.07 6.52 -30.53
C LYS A 560 -9.76 6.92 -31.20
N PRO A 561 -9.20 6.10 -32.13
CA PRO A 561 -8.02 6.47 -32.89
C PRO A 561 -8.19 7.84 -33.54
N GLN A 562 -7.29 8.77 -33.23
CA GLN A 562 -7.25 10.12 -33.77
C GLN A 562 -5.82 10.67 -33.70
N ALA A 563 -5.50 11.65 -34.54
CA ALA A 563 -4.22 12.35 -34.43
C ALA A 563 -4.15 13.13 -33.11
N LEU A 564 -3.05 12.98 -32.37
CA LEU A 564 -2.78 13.69 -31.13
C LEU A 564 -1.38 14.31 -31.21
N ASP A 565 -1.30 15.63 -31.04
CA ASP A 565 -0.04 16.32 -30.80
C ASP A 565 0.35 16.12 -29.32
N VAL A 566 1.20 15.11 -29.08
CA VAL A 566 1.65 14.71 -27.74
C VAL A 566 2.42 15.82 -27.03
N ALA A 567 3.23 16.59 -27.77
CA ALA A 567 4.00 17.69 -27.19
C ALA A 567 3.08 18.84 -26.74
N LYS A 568 2.07 19.18 -27.55
CA LYS A 568 1.03 20.15 -27.16
C LYS A 568 0.19 19.67 -25.99
N ALA A 569 -0.22 18.41 -25.98
CA ALA A 569 -0.96 17.81 -24.87
C ALA A 569 -0.16 17.87 -23.55
N GLN A 570 1.13 17.55 -23.59
CA GLN A 570 2.03 17.66 -22.43
C GLN A 570 2.11 19.11 -21.91
N GLN A 571 2.22 20.11 -22.79
CA GLN A 571 2.25 21.52 -22.36
C GLN A 571 0.89 22.02 -21.84
N GLN A 572 -0.23 21.51 -22.35
CA GLN A 572 -1.57 21.81 -21.82
C GLN A 572 -1.75 21.24 -20.41
N VAL A 573 -1.32 19.99 -20.18
CA VAL A 573 -1.32 19.38 -18.84
C VAL A 573 -0.37 20.10 -17.89
N ALA A 574 0.80 20.53 -18.37
CA ALA A 574 1.73 21.35 -17.59
C ALA A 574 1.12 22.71 -17.18
N ALA A 575 0.45 23.42 -18.10
CA ALA A 575 -0.24 24.66 -17.78
C ALA A 575 -1.34 24.45 -16.72
N MET A 576 -2.19 23.44 -16.91
CA MET A 576 -3.24 23.06 -15.94
C MET A 576 -2.68 22.84 -14.52
N TRP A 577 -1.55 22.13 -14.39
CA TRP A 577 -0.90 21.91 -13.11
C TRP A 577 -0.20 23.16 -12.55
N ARG A 578 0.40 24.02 -13.39
CA ARG A 578 0.96 25.30 -12.94
C ARG A 578 -0.13 26.21 -12.36
N ASP A 579 -1.28 26.33 -13.03
CA ASP A 579 -2.41 27.14 -12.55
C ASP A 579 -2.95 26.58 -11.22
N LYS A 580 -3.11 25.26 -11.13
CA LYS A 580 -3.65 24.55 -9.96
C LYS A 580 -2.72 24.56 -8.74
N LEU A 581 -1.41 24.60 -8.93
CA LEU A 581 -0.38 24.59 -7.87
C LEU A 581 0.21 25.99 -7.59
N GLY A 582 -0.09 26.97 -8.44
CA GLY A 582 0.44 28.34 -8.37
C GLY A 582 -0.35 29.30 -7.48
N VAL A 583 -1.45 28.85 -6.88
CA VAL A 583 -2.34 29.66 -6.01
C VAL A 583 -1.60 30.26 -4.81
N VAL A 584 -0.63 29.52 -4.26
CA VAL A 584 0.29 29.99 -3.22
C VAL A 584 1.70 30.06 -3.78
N SER A 585 2.37 31.18 -3.56
CA SER A 585 3.75 31.41 -4.02
C SER A 585 4.67 31.64 -2.83
N LEU A 586 5.75 30.86 -2.78
CA LEU A 586 6.82 30.96 -1.79
C LEU A 586 8.12 31.28 -2.53
N GLN A 587 8.63 32.49 -2.33
CA GLN A 587 9.94 32.91 -2.83
C GLN A 587 10.97 32.66 -1.74
N VAL A 588 12.01 31.91 -2.07
CA VAL A 588 13.10 31.51 -1.17
C VAL A 588 14.43 31.48 -1.92
N PRO A 589 15.58 31.65 -1.24
CA PRO A 589 16.88 31.47 -1.85
C PRO A 589 17.10 30.06 -2.41
N ALA A 590 18.14 29.88 -3.23
CA ALA A 590 18.43 28.60 -3.90
C ALA A 590 18.46 27.38 -2.95
N ALA A 591 18.96 27.55 -1.72
CA ALA A 591 19.00 26.50 -0.70
C ALA A 591 17.61 26.03 -0.22
N GLY A 592 16.56 26.83 -0.42
CA GLY A 592 15.18 26.51 -0.08
C GLY A 592 14.32 26.04 -1.25
N GLN A 593 14.79 26.14 -2.49
CA GLN A 593 14.01 25.74 -3.67
C GLN A 593 13.50 24.28 -3.62
N PRO A 594 14.30 23.28 -3.15
CA PRO A 594 13.80 21.93 -2.97
C PRO A 594 12.61 21.81 -2.01
N LEU A 595 12.48 22.71 -1.02
CA LEU A 595 11.33 22.74 -0.10
C LEU A 595 10.05 23.12 -0.84
N VAL A 596 10.12 24.20 -1.64
CA VAL A 596 8.97 24.72 -2.41
C VAL A 596 8.57 23.79 -3.56
N GLU A 597 9.56 23.16 -4.21
CA GLU A 597 9.32 22.16 -5.25
C GLU A 597 8.66 20.91 -4.68
N THR A 598 9.17 20.41 -3.56
CA THR A 598 8.55 19.28 -2.87
C THR A 598 7.16 19.62 -2.35
N LEU A 599 6.92 20.85 -1.88
CA LEU A 599 5.59 21.32 -1.46
C LEU A 599 4.58 21.24 -2.62
N ARG A 600 4.96 21.73 -3.80
CA ARG A 600 4.09 21.68 -4.99
C ARG A 600 3.84 20.26 -5.47
N THR A 601 4.85 19.39 -5.47
CA THR A 601 4.68 17.97 -5.82
C THR A 601 3.79 17.25 -4.80
N ALA A 602 3.98 17.48 -3.50
CA ALA A 602 3.17 16.88 -2.44
C ALA A 602 1.69 17.25 -2.57
N VAL A 603 1.37 18.53 -2.84
CA VAL A 603 -0.01 18.97 -3.12
C VAL A 603 -0.55 18.31 -4.40
N ALA A 604 0.25 18.18 -5.46
CA ALA A 604 -0.18 17.46 -6.66
C ALA A 604 -0.51 15.99 -6.35
N HIS A 605 0.33 15.30 -5.58
CA HIS A 605 0.10 13.91 -5.16
C HIS A 605 -1.17 13.77 -4.29
N MET A 606 -1.38 14.67 -3.32
CA MET A 606 -2.62 14.70 -2.51
C MET A 606 -3.88 14.84 -3.37
N LEU A 607 -3.82 15.61 -4.47
CA LEU A 607 -4.93 15.81 -5.40
C LEU A 607 -5.12 14.63 -6.37
N ILE A 608 -4.04 13.97 -6.81
CA ILE A 608 -4.10 12.81 -7.72
C ILE A 608 -4.55 11.54 -6.98
N SER A 609 -4.17 11.36 -5.70
CA SER A 609 -4.65 10.26 -4.86
C SER A 609 -6.14 10.33 -4.53
N ARG A 610 -6.83 11.43 -4.88
CA ARG A 610 -8.29 11.54 -4.77
C ARG A 610 -8.98 10.60 -5.75
N VAL A 611 -10.06 9.94 -5.31
CA VAL A 611 -11.00 9.24 -6.21
C VAL A 611 -12.34 9.97 -6.18
N GLY A 612 -12.58 10.85 -7.15
CA GLY A 612 -13.66 11.83 -7.07
C GLY A 612 -13.52 12.69 -5.80
N PRO A 613 -14.54 12.75 -4.93
CA PRO A 613 -14.47 13.51 -3.66
C PRO A 613 -13.54 12.87 -2.62
N ARG A 614 -13.22 11.57 -2.74
CA ARG A 614 -12.59 10.76 -1.69
C ARG A 614 -11.11 11.13 -1.50
N LEU A 615 -10.73 11.76 -0.39
CA LEU A 615 -9.32 11.89 0.01
C LEU A 615 -8.81 10.53 0.52
N GLN A 616 -7.64 10.08 0.09
CA GLN A 616 -7.08 8.77 0.46
C GLN A 616 -5.55 8.86 0.64
N PRO A 617 -4.95 8.20 1.64
CA PRO A 617 -3.50 8.11 1.79
C PRO A 617 -2.79 7.40 0.63
N GLY A 618 -3.43 6.42 0.01
CA GLY A 618 -2.83 5.60 -1.04
C GLY A 618 -3.82 5.21 -2.13
N THR A 619 -3.31 4.70 -3.24
CA THR A 619 -4.14 4.25 -4.37
C THR A 619 -4.07 2.74 -4.57
N ARG A 620 -3.12 2.04 -3.95
CA ARG A 620 -2.92 0.59 -4.02
C ARG A 620 -3.16 -0.08 -2.66
N SER A 621 -2.17 -0.01 -1.77
CA SER A 621 -2.19 -0.62 -0.43
C SER A 621 -3.25 0.01 0.45
N TYR A 622 -3.41 1.35 0.41
CA TYR A 622 -4.33 2.13 1.25
C TYR A 622 -5.46 2.82 0.48
N ALA A 623 -6.07 2.10 -0.48
CA ALA A 623 -7.15 2.62 -1.33
C ALA A 623 -8.53 2.72 -0.62
N ARG A 624 -8.55 3.26 0.60
CA ARG A 624 -9.76 3.60 1.37
C ARG A 624 -9.62 5.06 1.83
N SER A 625 -10.74 5.68 2.19
CA SER A 625 -10.73 7.05 2.69
C SER A 625 -10.85 7.00 4.21
N TRP A 626 -9.75 7.15 4.93
CA TRP A 626 -9.75 7.30 6.39
C TRP A 626 -10.04 8.76 6.77
N ILE A 627 -10.81 8.98 7.84
CA ILE A 627 -11.16 10.35 8.27
C ILE A 627 -9.96 11.09 8.88
N ARG A 628 -9.08 10.37 9.57
CA ARG A 628 -7.75 10.82 10.05
C ARG A 628 -6.92 11.48 8.96
N ASP A 629 -6.59 10.68 7.95
CA ASP A 629 -5.88 11.10 6.75
C ASP A 629 -6.63 12.23 6.04
N GLY A 630 -7.95 12.10 5.89
CA GLY A 630 -8.81 13.09 5.26
C GLY A 630 -8.76 14.45 5.96
N ALA A 631 -8.79 14.50 7.29
CA ALA A 631 -8.70 15.71 8.09
C ALA A 631 -7.33 16.39 7.97
N MET A 632 -6.25 15.61 7.96
CA MET A 632 -4.88 16.13 7.85
C MET A 632 -4.55 16.55 6.41
N ILE A 633 -5.01 15.81 5.40
CA ILE A 633 -4.95 16.22 3.99
C ILE A 633 -5.78 17.50 3.77
N SER A 634 -6.97 17.60 4.38
CA SER A 634 -7.82 18.79 4.29
C SER A 634 -7.11 20.07 4.76
N GLU A 635 -6.48 20.11 5.94
CA GLU A 635 -5.84 21.34 6.43
C GLU A 635 -4.68 21.78 5.52
N GLY A 636 -3.90 20.83 5.00
CA GLY A 636 -2.87 21.11 3.99
C GLY A 636 -3.46 21.69 2.69
N LEU A 637 -4.58 21.13 2.19
CA LEU A 637 -5.27 21.64 1.00
C LEU A 637 -5.90 23.02 1.24
N LEU A 638 -6.52 23.26 2.40
CA LEU A 638 -7.10 24.56 2.76
C LEU A 638 -6.04 25.67 2.76
N ARG A 639 -4.88 25.43 3.37
CA ARG A 639 -3.74 26.37 3.40
C ARG A 639 -3.19 26.66 2.00
N MET A 640 -3.22 25.66 1.11
CA MET A 640 -2.81 25.78 -0.29
C MET A 640 -3.92 26.26 -1.24
N GLY A 641 -5.06 26.74 -0.71
CA GLY A 641 -6.13 27.36 -1.50
C GLY A 641 -7.07 26.38 -2.22
N ARG A 642 -7.05 25.10 -1.85
CA ARG A 642 -7.88 24.03 -2.44
C ARG A 642 -9.06 23.63 -1.55
N SER A 643 -9.83 24.63 -1.13
CA SER A 643 -11.06 24.43 -0.35
C SER A 643 -12.17 23.72 -1.13
N ASP A 644 -12.12 23.74 -2.47
CA ASP A 644 -13.00 22.97 -3.34
C ASP A 644 -12.88 21.46 -3.08
N ALA A 645 -11.64 20.95 -3.03
CA ALA A 645 -11.39 19.54 -2.77
C ALA A 645 -11.86 19.08 -1.38
N VAL A 646 -11.79 19.99 -0.39
CA VAL A 646 -12.24 19.73 0.99
C VAL A 646 -13.76 19.78 1.12
N ARG A 647 -14.43 20.73 0.45
CA ARG A 647 -15.89 20.79 0.37
C ARG A 647 -16.46 19.49 -0.19
N ASP A 648 -15.93 19.05 -1.33
CA ASP A 648 -16.31 17.79 -1.99
C ASP A 648 -16.18 16.62 -1.02
N TYR A 649 -15.04 16.53 -0.34
CA TYR A 649 -14.73 15.44 0.57
C TYR A 649 -15.66 15.38 1.77
N VAL A 650 -15.83 16.47 2.52
CA VAL A 650 -16.65 16.47 3.74
C VAL A 650 -18.13 16.27 3.40
N THR A 651 -18.62 16.86 2.30
CA THR A 651 -19.98 16.64 1.79
C THR A 651 -20.22 15.16 1.43
N TRP A 652 -19.19 14.46 0.94
CA TRP A 652 -19.26 13.03 0.64
C TRP A 652 -19.11 12.15 1.88
N TYR A 653 -18.22 12.49 2.83
CA TYR A 653 -17.87 11.63 3.97
C TYR A 653 -18.91 11.67 5.09
N ALA A 654 -19.38 12.86 5.49
CA ALA A 654 -20.24 13.01 6.66
C ALA A 654 -21.53 12.15 6.61
N PRO A 655 -22.19 11.96 5.45
CA PRO A 655 -23.34 11.05 5.32
C PRO A 655 -23.08 9.55 5.58
N PHE A 656 -21.82 9.11 5.74
CA PHE A 656 -21.48 7.72 6.11
C PHE A 656 -21.44 7.47 7.62
N GLN A 657 -21.67 8.50 8.45
CA GLN A 657 -21.87 8.37 9.89
C GLN A 657 -23.01 7.38 10.20
N PHE A 658 -22.79 6.50 11.17
CA PHE A 658 -23.80 5.54 11.62
C PHE A 658 -24.94 6.26 12.37
N GLU A 659 -26.14 5.66 12.39
CA GLU A 659 -27.35 6.25 13.02
C GLU A 659 -27.20 6.56 14.53
N ASN A 660 -26.27 5.89 15.21
CA ASN A 660 -25.94 6.15 16.62
C ASN A 660 -24.96 7.33 16.83
N GLY A 661 -24.53 8.00 15.77
CA GLY A 661 -23.57 9.11 15.80
C GLY A 661 -22.10 8.70 15.62
N LYS A 662 -21.79 7.39 15.67
CA LYS A 662 -20.44 6.86 15.43
C LYS A 662 -19.95 7.27 14.05
N VAL A 663 -18.72 7.78 13.98
CA VAL A 663 -18.05 8.09 12.72
C VAL A 663 -17.27 6.84 12.30
N PRO A 664 -17.43 6.32 11.07
CA PRO A 664 -16.57 5.23 10.60
C PRO A 664 -15.12 5.70 10.48
N CYS A 665 -14.18 4.83 10.83
CA CYS A 665 -12.75 5.14 10.71
C CYS A 665 -12.33 5.37 9.25
N CYS A 666 -12.95 4.62 8.33
CA CYS A 666 -12.79 4.81 6.91
C CYS A 666 -14.02 4.40 6.09
N VAL A 667 -14.05 4.89 4.85
CA VAL A 667 -15.09 4.62 3.85
C VAL A 667 -14.45 4.23 2.51
N ASP A 668 -15.00 3.17 1.91
CA ASP A 668 -14.69 2.78 0.54
C ASP A 668 -15.95 2.42 -0.26
N ALA A 669 -15.78 1.76 -1.42
CA ALA A 669 -16.90 1.37 -2.30
C ALA A 669 -17.92 0.43 -1.61
N ARG A 670 -17.58 -0.17 -0.48
CA ARG A 670 -18.44 -1.01 0.37
C ARG A 670 -19.27 -0.22 1.39
N GLY A 671 -18.96 1.07 1.60
CA GLY A 671 -19.55 1.93 2.61
C GLY A 671 -18.73 2.05 3.89
N SER A 672 -19.41 2.39 4.99
CA SER A 672 -18.83 2.69 6.31
C SER A 672 -18.15 1.48 6.94
N ASP A 673 -16.90 1.62 7.40
CA ASP A 673 -16.22 0.60 8.20
C ASP A 673 -16.64 0.69 9.69
N PRO A 674 -17.08 -0.40 10.33
CA PRO A 674 -17.51 -0.42 11.73
C PRO A 674 -16.38 -0.66 12.74
N VAL A 675 -15.11 -0.79 12.33
CA VAL A 675 -13.99 -0.93 13.28
C VAL A 675 -13.92 0.28 14.23
N PRO A 676 -13.80 0.07 15.56
CA PRO A 676 -13.63 1.17 16.52
C PRO A 676 -12.25 1.83 16.42
N GLU A 677 -12.23 3.04 15.88
CA GLU A 677 -11.14 4.02 15.99
C GLU A 677 -11.78 5.29 16.58
N ASN A 678 -11.38 5.68 17.79
CA ASN A 678 -12.14 6.65 18.59
C ASN A 678 -11.76 8.11 18.30
N ASP A 679 -10.61 8.36 17.65
CA ASP A 679 -10.19 9.65 17.08
C ASP A 679 -11.19 10.24 16.06
N SER A 680 -11.79 9.35 15.27
CA SER A 680 -12.54 9.61 14.03
C SER A 680 -13.68 10.61 14.21
N HIS A 681 -14.26 10.65 15.41
CA HIS A 681 -15.33 11.57 15.79
C HIS A 681 -14.83 13.03 15.87
N GLY A 682 -13.68 13.24 16.52
CA GLY A 682 -13.06 14.55 16.63
C GLY A 682 -12.49 15.04 15.30
N GLU A 683 -11.97 14.13 14.48
CA GLU A 683 -11.43 14.39 13.14
C GLU A 683 -12.51 14.88 12.16
N LEU A 684 -13.71 14.27 12.17
CA LEU A 684 -14.84 14.75 11.36
C LEU A 684 -15.28 16.16 11.77
N ILE A 685 -15.46 16.39 13.07
CA ILE A 685 -15.87 17.71 13.61
C ILE A 685 -14.82 18.77 13.25
N TYR A 686 -13.53 18.46 13.42
CA TYR A 686 -12.42 19.33 13.05
C TYR A 686 -12.43 19.69 11.56
N ASN A 687 -12.61 18.71 10.68
CA ASN A 687 -12.59 18.93 9.23
C ASN A 687 -13.76 19.85 8.77
N ILE A 688 -14.95 19.65 9.34
CA ILE A 688 -16.13 20.53 9.13
C ILE A 688 -15.82 21.96 9.60
N ALA A 689 -15.27 22.11 10.80
CA ALA A 689 -14.99 23.41 11.41
C ALA A 689 -13.85 24.15 10.68
N GLU A 690 -12.77 23.48 10.28
CA GLU A 690 -11.68 24.08 9.51
C GLU A 690 -12.13 24.54 8.12
N TYR A 691 -12.93 23.76 7.40
CA TYR A 691 -13.48 24.22 6.12
C TYR A 691 -14.26 25.53 6.30
N TRP A 692 -15.11 25.63 7.33
CA TRP A 692 -15.81 26.87 7.66
C TRP A 692 -14.83 28.00 8.02
N ARG A 693 -13.85 27.78 8.90
CA ARG A 693 -12.84 28.79 9.30
C ARG A 693 -12.11 29.41 8.10
N TYR A 694 -11.79 28.63 7.08
CA TYR A 694 -11.04 29.10 5.90
C TYR A 694 -11.91 29.74 4.81
N THR A 695 -13.24 29.58 4.86
CA THR A 695 -14.18 29.97 3.78
C THR A 695 -15.28 30.94 4.21
N GLY A 696 -15.67 30.93 5.49
CA GLY A 696 -16.85 31.64 6.00
C GLY A 696 -18.20 31.05 5.57
N ASP A 697 -18.22 29.83 4.99
CA ASP A 697 -19.44 29.22 4.42
C ASP A 697 -20.40 28.72 5.53
N GLY A 698 -21.17 29.64 6.11
CA GLY A 698 -22.15 29.35 7.15
C GLY A 698 -23.32 28.47 6.68
N THR A 699 -23.63 28.46 5.38
CA THR A 699 -24.66 27.58 4.80
C THR A 699 -24.19 26.13 4.80
N PHE A 700 -22.93 25.88 4.44
CA PHE A 700 -22.31 24.57 4.61
C PHE A 700 -22.24 24.16 6.08
N LEU A 701 -21.89 25.09 6.99
CA LEU A 701 -21.79 24.77 8.41
C LEU A 701 -23.14 24.34 9.02
N GLU A 702 -24.23 25.04 8.70
CA GLU A 702 -25.58 24.65 9.12
C GLU A 702 -26.00 23.29 8.52
N LEU A 703 -25.65 23.01 7.26
CA LEU A 703 -25.90 21.71 6.61
C LEU A 703 -25.15 20.56 7.31
N MET A 704 -23.95 20.81 7.81
CA MET A 704 -23.12 19.82 8.51
C MET A 704 -23.44 19.68 10.01
N TRP A 705 -24.24 20.59 10.60
CA TRP A 705 -24.56 20.57 12.04
C TRP A 705 -25.06 19.21 12.56
N PRO A 706 -25.98 18.48 11.89
CA PRO A 706 -26.45 17.18 12.38
C PRO A 706 -25.32 16.17 12.56
N HIS A 707 -24.28 16.22 11.72
CA HIS A 707 -23.14 15.33 11.81
C HIS A 707 -22.21 15.67 12.97
N VAL A 708 -21.99 16.97 13.22
CA VAL A 708 -21.26 17.47 14.40
C VAL A 708 -21.99 17.06 15.68
N GLN A 709 -23.30 17.28 15.75
CA GLN A 709 -24.14 16.92 16.89
C GLN A 709 -24.15 15.40 17.15
N GLY A 710 -24.26 14.58 16.09
CA GLY A 710 -24.20 13.13 16.19
C GLY A 710 -22.85 12.64 16.72
N ALA A 711 -21.74 13.16 16.20
CA ALA A 711 -20.39 12.76 16.60
C ALA A 711 -20.11 13.14 18.06
N TYR A 712 -20.43 14.38 18.46
CA TYR A 712 -20.36 14.82 19.86
C TYR A 712 -21.21 13.94 20.80
N THR A 713 -22.45 13.61 20.40
CA THR A 713 -23.36 12.79 21.22
C THR A 713 -22.82 11.38 21.43
N TYR A 714 -22.17 10.80 20.41
CA TYR A 714 -21.52 9.49 20.54
C TYR A 714 -20.25 9.57 21.39
N MET A 715 -19.44 10.63 21.24
CA MET A 715 -18.27 10.88 22.11
C MET A 715 -18.66 10.97 23.59
N GLU A 716 -19.78 11.62 23.93
CA GLU A 716 -20.28 11.65 25.32
C GLU A 716 -20.69 10.25 25.83
N GLN A 717 -21.22 9.37 24.97
CA GLN A 717 -21.53 7.99 25.36
C GLN A 717 -20.25 7.18 25.64
N LEU A 718 -19.23 7.32 24.78
CA LEU A 718 -17.92 6.70 24.97
C LEU A 718 -17.23 7.20 26.24
N ARG A 719 -17.20 8.53 26.44
CA ARG A 719 -16.62 9.15 27.64
C ARG A 719 -17.33 8.68 28.91
N ALA A 720 -18.66 8.52 28.86
CA ALA A 720 -19.45 8.06 29.99
C ALA A 720 -19.21 6.59 30.35
N SER A 721 -18.83 5.71 29.41
CA SER A 721 -18.46 4.32 29.75
C SER A 721 -17.16 4.26 30.56
N GLU A 722 -16.22 5.16 30.28
CA GLU A 722 -14.94 5.22 31.00
C GLU A 722 -14.99 6.06 32.29
N ARG A 723 -15.96 6.96 32.43
CA ARG A 723 -16.16 7.79 33.64
C ARG A 723 -16.85 7.01 34.79
N THR A 724 -16.40 5.78 35.06
CA THR A 724 -16.95 4.91 36.11
C THR A 724 -15.95 4.69 37.25
N GLU A 725 -16.45 4.53 38.48
CA GLU A 725 -15.58 4.18 39.62
C GLU A 725 -14.99 2.76 39.49
N GLU A 726 -15.60 1.88 38.69
CA GLU A 726 -14.98 0.59 38.33
C GLU A 726 -13.71 0.80 37.49
N ASN A 727 -13.77 1.61 36.43
CA ASN A 727 -12.58 1.90 35.63
C ASN A 727 -11.54 2.71 36.41
N ARG A 728 -11.97 3.67 37.26
CA ARG A 728 -11.06 4.36 38.20
C ARG A 728 -10.32 3.38 39.12
N ALA A 729 -11.01 2.35 39.63
CA ALA A 729 -10.42 1.33 40.50
C ALA A 729 -9.52 0.33 39.75
N ARG A 730 -9.79 0.05 38.48
CA ARG A 730 -8.92 -0.75 37.60
C ARG A 730 -7.62 0.00 37.28
N ASN A 731 -7.73 1.24 36.82
CA ASN A 731 -6.62 2.18 36.67
C ASN A 731 -7.16 3.63 36.66
N PRO A 732 -6.71 4.53 37.56
CA PRO A 732 -7.19 5.91 37.57
C PRO A 732 -6.88 6.69 36.28
N ALA A 733 -5.92 6.25 35.46
CA ALA A 733 -5.63 6.85 34.16
C ALA A 733 -6.66 6.51 33.06
N PHE A 734 -7.55 5.53 33.27
CA PHE A 734 -8.63 5.25 32.31
C PHE A 734 -9.85 6.16 32.52
N TYR A 735 -9.99 6.77 33.70
CA TYR A 735 -11.22 7.46 34.09
C TYR A 735 -11.54 8.67 33.20
N GLY A 736 -12.70 8.63 32.53
CA GLY A 736 -13.20 9.73 31.70
C GLY A 736 -12.53 9.88 30.34
N MET A 737 -11.70 8.91 29.93
CA MET A 737 -11.04 8.88 28.62
C MET A 737 -11.97 8.39 27.51
N MET A 738 -11.54 8.46 26.26
CA MET A 738 -12.09 7.62 25.19
C MET A 738 -11.69 6.15 25.45
N PRO A 739 -12.60 5.16 25.26
CA PRO A 739 -12.31 3.74 25.48
C PRO A 739 -11.14 3.23 24.64
N ALA A 740 -10.53 2.13 25.10
CA ALA A 740 -9.45 1.47 24.38
C ALA A 740 -9.82 1.10 22.92
N SER A 741 -8.98 1.52 21.97
CA SER A 741 -9.23 1.37 20.53
C SER A 741 -7.93 1.03 19.76
N ILE A 742 -8.01 0.92 18.43
CA ILE A 742 -6.85 0.69 17.55
C ILE A 742 -6.55 1.85 16.59
N SER A 743 -7.08 3.07 16.80
CA SER A 743 -6.84 4.20 15.88
C SER A 743 -5.36 4.53 15.74
N HIS A 744 -4.61 4.40 16.83
CA HIS A 744 -3.16 4.42 16.77
C HIS A 744 -2.64 3.06 16.27
N GLU A 745 -2.10 3.04 15.06
CA GLU A 745 -1.71 1.83 14.30
C GLU A 745 -0.75 0.90 15.07
N GLY A 746 0.08 1.48 15.95
CA GLY A 746 0.97 0.74 16.86
C GLY A 746 0.26 -0.18 17.87
N TYR A 747 -1.06 -0.01 18.07
CA TYR A 747 -1.87 -0.81 19.00
C TYR A 747 -2.80 -1.81 18.28
N SER A 748 -2.63 -2.03 16.98
CA SER A 748 -3.36 -3.05 16.21
C SER A 748 -3.23 -4.49 16.76
N ALA A 749 -2.20 -4.79 17.56
CA ALA A 749 -2.04 -6.07 18.25
C ALA A 749 -2.96 -6.26 19.46
N LYS A 750 -3.37 -5.16 20.13
CA LYS A 750 -4.31 -5.13 21.27
C LYS A 750 -4.77 -3.67 21.51
N PRO A 751 -6.08 -3.39 21.54
CA PRO A 751 -6.60 -2.04 21.80
C PRO A 751 -6.07 -1.42 23.10
N MET A 752 -5.80 -0.10 23.09
CA MET A 752 -5.28 0.67 24.24
C MET A 752 -6.00 2.02 24.38
N HIS A 753 -6.04 2.59 25.59
CA HIS A 753 -6.45 3.98 25.82
C HIS A 753 -5.36 4.93 25.33
N SER A 754 -5.33 5.17 24.02
CA SER A 754 -4.33 6.02 23.38
C SER A 754 -4.59 7.50 23.65
N TYR A 755 -3.55 8.26 23.98
CA TYR A 755 -3.66 9.71 24.07
C TYR A 755 -3.89 10.37 22.69
N TRP A 756 -3.60 9.66 21.59
CA TRP A 756 -4.01 10.04 20.23
C TRP A 756 -5.51 10.32 20.12
N ASP A 757 -6.33 9.32 20.46
CA ASP A 757 -7.80 9.38 20.44
C ASP A 757 -8.30 10.55 21.27
N ASN A 758 -7.67 10.76 22.42
CA ASN A 758 -8.10 11.75 23.40
C ASN A 758 -7.71 13.19 23.01
N PHE A 759 -6.57 13.42 22.35
CA PHE A 759 -6.25 14.74 21.80
C PHE A 759 -7.16 15.10 20.62
N TRP A 760 -7.53 14.13 19.77
CA TRP A 760 -8.53 14.33 18.73
C TRP A 760 -9.94 14.55 19.29
N ALA A 761 -10.37 13.78 20.30
CA ALA A 761 -11.62 14.02 20.99
C ALA A 761 -11.69 15.43 21.60
N LEU A 762 -10.62 15.89 22.27
CA LEU A 762 -10.55 17.25 22.82
C LEU A 762 -10.62 18.32 21.72
N ARG A 763 -9.98 18.08 20.56
CA ARG A 763 -10.15 18.95 19.39
C ARG A 763 -11.59 18.96 18.87
N GLY A 764 -12.24 17.79 18.83
CA GLY A 764 -13.66 17.64 18.51
C GLY A 764 -14.57 18.45 19.43
N TYR A 765 -14.39 18.35 20.75
CA TYR A 765 -15.14 19.14 21.73
C TYR A 765 -14.90 20.65 21.60
N LYS A 766 -13.65 21.10 21.38
CA LYS A 766 -13.32 22.50 21.09
C LYS A 766 -14.07 23.02 19.87
N ASP A 767 -14.08 22.23 18.79
CA ASP A 767 -14.65 22.63 17.52
C ASP A 767 -16.19 22.55 17.51
N ALA A 768 -16.78 21.52 18.12
CA ALA A 768 -18.23 21.42 18.32
C ALA A 768 -18.78 22.60 19.12
N ALA A 769 -18.07 23.05 20.18
CA ALA A 769 -18.45 24.23 20.95
C ALA A 769 -18.43 25.51 20.10
N GLN A 770 -17.38 25.71 19.29
CA GLN A 770 -17.28 26.88 18.40
C GLN A 770 -18.37 26.87 17.32
N VAL A 771 -18.62 25.72 16.69
CA VAL A 771 -19.66 25.56 15.67
C VAL A 771 -21.06 25.79 16.26
N ALA A 772 -21.35 25.22 17.43
CA ALA A 772 -22.61 25.43 18.13
C ALA A 772 -22.85 26.91 18.46
N ALA A 773 -21.82 27.60 18.98
CA ALA A 773 -21.89 29.04 19.28
C ALA A 773 -22.09 29.88 18.01
N GLN A 774 -21.35 29.59 16.93
CA GLN A 774 -21.45 30.28 15.64
C GLN A 774 -22.83 30.14 14.98
N LEU A 775 -23.48 28.98 15.15
CA LEU A 775 -24.83 28.71 14.63
C LEU A 775 -25.94 29.08 15.62
N GLY A 776 -25.62 29.63 16.80
CA GLY A 776 -26.60 30.00 17.82
C GLY A 776 -27.38 28.83 18.43
N LYS A 777 -26.79 27.63 18.48
CA LYS A 777 -27.41 26.43 19.05
C LYS A 777 -27.45 26.49 20.58
N LEU A 778 -28.52 25.98 21.19
CA LEU A 778 -28.71 26.03 22.65
C LEU A 778 -27.70 25.14 23.39
N GLU A 779 -27.24 24.09 22.73
CA GLU A 779 -26.29 23.10 23.21
C GLU A 779 -24.86 23.65 23.40
N ALA A 780 -24.55 24.86 22.89
CA ALA A 780 -23.20 25.43 22.91
C ALA A 780 -22.58 25.55 24.31
N MET A 781 -23.39 25.83 25.33
CA MET A 781 -22.95 25.85 26.73
C MET A 781 -22.62 24.44 27.24
N GLN A 782 -23.54 23.48 27.05
CA GLN A 782 -23.34 22.08 27.47
C GLN A 782 -22.11 21.45 26.80
N ILE A 783 -21.92 21.69 25.49
CA ILE A 783 -20.74 21.20 24.76
C ILE A 783 -19.45 21.82 25.32
N SER A 784 -19.49 23.09 25.74
CA SER A 784 -18.35 23.75 26.39
C SER A 784 -18.05 23.19 27.79
N GLU A 785 -19.07 22.82 28.56
CA GLU A 785 -18.91 22.16 29.87
C GLU A 785 -18.32 20.75 29.69
N SER A 786 -18.81 19.96 28.73
CA SER A 786 -18.27 18.63 28.42
C SER A 786 -16.82 18.70 27.92
N ARG A 787 -16.49 19.70 27.08
CA ARG A 787 -15.11 20.00 26.65
C ARG A 787 -14.17 20.20 27.83
N ASP A 788 -14.56 21.04 28.79
CA ASP A 788 -13.68 21.42 29.88
C ASP A 788 -13.55 20.27 30.91
N GLN A 789 -14.64 19.54 31.20
CA GLN A 789 -14.56 18.31 32.01
C GLN A 789 -13.66 17.24 31.37
N PHE A 790 -13.76 17.03 30.05
CA PHE A 790 -12.90 16.07 29.36
C PHE A 790 -11.43 16.51 29.32
N ARG A 791 -11.15 17.82 29.23
CA ARG A 791 -9.78 18.34 29.37
C ARG A 791 -9.20 18.03 30.77
N ASP A 792 -9.99 18.26 31.81
CA ASP A 792 -9.56 18.02 33.20
C ASP A 792 -9.30 16.52 33.45
N ASP A 793 -10.17 15.64 32.92
CA ASP A 793 -9.99 14.17 32.95
C ASP A 793 -8.70 13.75 32.22
N LEU A 794 -8.48 14.26 31.01
CA LEU A 794 -7.29 13.98 30.19
C LEU A 794 -6.00 14.42 30.89
N GLN A 795 -5.99 15.59 31.52
CA GLN A 795 -4.84 16.08 32.30
C GLN A 795 -4.59 15.19 33.53
N ALA A 796 -5.64 14.80 34.26
CA ALA A 796 -5.52 13.88 35.40
C ALA A 796 -5.05 12.48 34.98
N SER A 797 -5.47 12.00 33.81
CA SER A 797 -5.03 10.75 33.21
C SER A 797 -3.53 10.78 32.88
N LEU A 798 -3.06 11.79 32.14
CA LEU A 798 -1.64 11.95 31.79
C LEU A 798 -0.75 11.93 33.02
N LEU A 799 -1.08 12.72 34.05
CA LEU A 799 -0.33 12.77 35.30
C LEU A 799 -0.36 11.41 36.04
N SER A 800 -1.49 10.72 36.03
CA SER A 800 -1.64 9.39 36.64
C SER A 800 -0.79 8.33 35.93
N ALA A 801 -0.81 8.29 34.59
CA ALA A 801 -0.01 7.37 33.79
C ALA A 801 1.49 7.64 33.97
N MET A 802 1.92 8.92 33.93
CA MET A 802 3.30 9.31 34.18
C MET A 802 3.79 8.85 35.56
N GLN A 803 2.97 9.03 36.60
CA GLN A 803 3.29 8.59 37.96
C GLN A 803 3.37 7.06 38.10
N GLN A 804 2.44 6.33 37.47
CA GLN A 804 2.41 4.86 37.51
C GLN A 804 3.64 4.24 36.86
N HIS A 805 3.96 4.68 35.63
CA HIS A 805 5.07 4.18 34.83
C HIS A 805 6.43 4.78 35.23
N ARG A 806 6.43 5.82 36.08
CA ARG A 806 7.61 6.55 36.57
C ARG A 806 8.42 7.16 35.43
N ILE A 807 7.71 7.84 34.52
CA ILE A 807 8.25 8.50 33.34
C ILE A 807 8.13 10.02 33.47
N ASP A 808 9.06 10.72 32.82
CA ASP A 808 9.19 12.18 32.78
C ASP A 808 8.73 12.80 31.45
N TYR A 809 8.22 11.99 30.52
CA TYR A 809 7.70 12.39 29.21
C TYR A 809 6.19 12.09 29.10
N LEU A 810 5.54 12.66 28.06
CA LEU A 810 4.14 12.41 27.75
C LEU A 810 3.99 11.02 27.08
N PRO A 811 3.24 10.07 27.68
CA PRO A 811 3.09 8.72 27.12
C PRO A 811 2.18 8.66 25.87
N GLY A 812 2.32 7.60 25.08
CA GLY A 812 1.44 7.27 23.94
C GLY A 812 0.11 6.64 24.36
N SER A 813 0.12 5.79 25.38
CA SER A 813 -1.06 5.15 26.00
C SER A 813 -1.01 5.13 27.52
N ALA A 814 -2.19 5.07 28.15
CA ALA A 814 -2.30 4.97 29.61
C ALA A 814 -1.78 3.60 30.13
N GLU A 815 -2.03 2.52 29.39
CA GLU A 815 -1.65 1.16 29.77
C GLU A 815 -0.15 0.92 29.76
N LEU A 816 0.57 1.43 28.74
CA LEU A 816 1.96 1.04 28.50
C LEU A 816 2.98 2.06 29.01
N GLY A 817 2.59 3.34 29.16
CA GLY A 817 3.54 4.42 29.45
C GLY A 817 4.60 4.57 28.36
N ASP A 818 4.25 4.17 27.13
CA ASP A 818 5.16 4.03 26.02
C ASP A 818 5.53 5.38 25.39
N PHE A 819 6.69 5.42 24.71
CA PHE A 819 7.23 6.65 24.14
C PHE A 819 6.84 6.79 22.67
N ASP A 820 5.96 7.75 22.38
CA ASP A 820 5.59 8.12 21.01
C ASP A 820 5.38 9.64 20.85
N ALA A 821 6.51 10.35 20.76
CA ALA A 821 6.53 11.78 20.48
C ALA A 821 5.81 12.17 19.17
N THR A 822 5.76 11.26 18.18
CA THR A 822 5.16 11.54 16.87
C THR A 822 3.64 11.62 16.99
N SER A 823 3.00 10.74 17.77
CA SER A 823 1.59 10.87 18.12
C SER A 823 1.31 12.05 19.04
N THR A 824 2.20 12.35 19.99
CA THR A 824 2.08 13.54 20.86
C THR A 824 2.01 14.87 20.07
N THR A 825 2.52 14.92 18.83
CA THR A 825 2.43 16.14 17.98
C THR A 825 1.00 16.65 17.78
N ILE A 826 -0.01 15.77 17.80
CA ILE A 826 -1.42 16.17 17.66
C ILE A 826 -1.88 17.06 18.80
N ALA A 827 -1.34 16.90 20.02
CA ALA A 827 -1.63 17.78 21.14
C ALA A 827 -1.22 19.24 20.87
N LEU A 828 -0.19 19.44 20.04
CA LEU A 828 0.27 20.75 19.59
C LEU A 828 -0.54 21.24 18.38
N ALA A 829 -0.68 20.40 17.35
CA ALA A 829 -1.40 20.74 16.12
C ALA A 829 -2.05 19.50 15.48
N PRO A 830 -3.38 19.45 15.31
CA PRO A 830 -4.32 20.56 15.50
C PRO A 830 -4.76 20.84 16.94
N GLY A 831 -4.42 20.00 17.92
CA GLY A 831 -4.98 20.03 19.28
C GLY A 831 -4.90 21.39 19.99
N GLY A 832 -3.79 22.13 19.83
CA GLY A 832 -3.66 23.50 20.34
C GLY A 832 -3.44 23.61 21.86
N GLU A 833 -3.04 22.53 22.53
CA GLU A 833 -2.94 22.47 24.00
C GLU A 833 -1.51 22.74 24.51
N GLN A 834 -0.59 23.23 23.67
CA GLN A 834 0.82 23.50 24.03
C GLN A 834 0.98 24.26 25.35
N GLY A 835 0.20 25.32 25.57
CA GLY A 835 0.26 26.14 26.79
C GLY A 835 -0.46 25.56 28.01
N ARG A 836 -1.02 24.34 27.91
CA ARG A 836 -1.78 23.65 28.97
C ARG A 836 -1.18 22.30 29.38
N LEU A 837 -0.39 21.67 28.50
CA LEU A 837 0.37 20.45 28.82
C LEU A 837 1.41 20.72 29.93
N PRO A 838 1.82 19.69 30.71
CA PRO A 838 2.95 19.80 31.61
C PRO A 838 4.23 20.16 30.83
N GLN A 839 4.76 21.37 31.00
CA GLN A 839 5.83 21.91 30.13
C GLN A 839 7.12 21.10 30.20
N GLU A 840 7.58 20.73 31.40
CA GLU A 840 8.78 19.91 31.59
C GLU A 840 8.67 18.56 30.83
N ALA A 841 7.50 17.92 30.89
CA ALA A 841 7.27 16.65 30.20
C ALA A 841 7.13 16.81 28.68
N LEU A 842 6.53 17.91 28.23
CA LEU A 842 6.47 18.27 26.82
C LEU A 842 7.88 18.46 26.23
N GLU A 843 8.73 19.23 26.91
CA GLU A 843 10.13 19.44 26.51
C GLU A 843 10.92 18.13 26.55
N ALA A 844 10.81 17.34 27.63
CA ALA A 844 11.47 16.04 27.77
C ALA A 844 11.09 15.06 26.66
N THR A 845 9.81 15.03 26.25
CA THR A 845 9.31 14.20 25.14
C THR A 845 10.05 14.48 23.85
N PHE A 846 10.16 15.76 23.47
CA PHE A 846 10.80 16.17 22.21
C PHE A 846 12.33 16.21 22.30
N GLU A 847 12.93 16.43 23.48
CA GLU A 847 14.39 16.31 23.68
C GLU A 847 14.85 14.85 23.58
N ARG A 848 14.07 13.91 24.14
CA ARG A 848 14.30 12.48 23.96
C ARG A 848 14.20 12.08 22.49
N TYR A 849 13.13 12.50 21.80
CA TYR A 849 12.99 12.23 20.37
C TYR A 849 14.16 12.82 19.58
N TRP A 850 14.57 14.06 19.84
CA TRP A 850 15.71 14.69 19.18
C TRP A 850 17.02 13.94 19.42
N THR A 851 17.26 13.47 20.65
CA THR A 851 18.45 12.67 21.00
C THR A 851 18.47 11.34 20.24
N GLU A 852 17.34 10.62 20.21
CA GLU A 852 17.16 9.38 19.48
C GLU A 852 17.27 9.57 17.95
N PHE A 853 16.72 10.66 17.43
CA PHE A 853 16.80 11.08 16.03
C PHE A 853 18.24 11.40 15.60
N VAL A 854 18.99 12.17 16.40
CA VAL A 854 20.40 12.50 16.12
C VAL A 854 21.25 11.23 16.15
N ALA A 855 21.00 10.31 17.09
CA ALA A 855 21.70 9.02 17.11
C ALA A 855 21.41 8.19 15.85
N ARG A 856 20.18 8.19 15.33
CA ARG A 856 19.82 7.54 14.05
C ARG A 856 20.50 8.22 12.85
N ARG A 857 20.39 9.54 12.75
CA ARG A 857 20.94 10.38 11.67
C ARG A 857 22.46 10.25 11.55
N ASP A 858 23.16 10.25 12.67
CA ASP A 858 24.62 10.19 12.74
C ASP A 858 25.16 8.74 12.68
N GLY A 859 24.30 7.73 12.49
CA GLY A 859 24.71 6.32 12.42
C GLY A 859 25.17 5.70 13.75
N LYS A 860 24.87 6.35 14.88
CA LYS A 860 25.20 5.89 16.24
C LYS A 860 24.18 4.88 16.80
N ARG A 861 22.98 4.82 16.22
CA ARG A 861 21.92 3.85 16.52
C ARG A 861 21.64 3.00 15.28
N GLU A 862 21.66 1.67 15.44
CA GLU A 862 21.16 0.75 14.42
C GLU A 862 19.63 0.84 14.32
N TRP A 863 19.13 0.77 13.09
CA TRP A 863 17.70 0.86 12.77
C TRP A 863 17.40 0.10 11.47
N LYS A 864 16.21 -0.50 11.39
CA LYS A 864 15.74 -1.28 10.23
C LYS A 864 14.93 -0.41 9.27
N ASP A 865 13.97 0.29 9.84
CA ASP A 865 12.99 1.15 9.19
C ASP A 865 12.56 2.31 10.12
N TYR A 866 11.89 3.30 9.55
CA TYR A 866 11.11 4.32 10.26
C TYR A 866 9.96 4.81 9.37
N THR A 867 8.93 5.43 9.96
CA THR A 867 7.84 6.06 9.20
C THR A 867 8.08 7.57 9.01
N PRO A 868 7.98 8.10 7.77
CA PRO A 868 7.97 9.54 7.53
C PRO A 868 6.79 10.32 8.13
N TYR A 869 5.82 9.69 8.82
CA TYR A 869 4.90 10.41 9.71
C TYR A 869 5.64 11.25 10.77
N GLU A 870 6.92 10.94 11.03
CA GLU A 870 7.84 11.76 11.83
C GLU A 870 8.03 13.20 11.29
N TRP A 871 7.60 13.52 10.06
CA TRP A 871 7.53 14.90 9.56
C TRP A 871 6.85 15.86 10.53
N ARG A 872 5.83 15.39 11.27
CA ARG A 872 5.10 16.17 12.27
C ARG A 872 5.99 16.68 13.41
N ASN A 873 7.10 16.00 13.70
CA ASN A 873 8.08 16.48 14.67
C ASN A 873 8.78 17.77 14.19
N VAL A 874 8.85 18.03 12.89
CA VAL A 874 9.33 19.32 12.34
C VAL A 874 8.38 20.45 12.75
N ALA A 875 7.06 20.27 12.60
CA ALA A 875 6.07 21.24 13.08
C ALA A 875 6.15 21.45 14.59
N ALA A 876 6.32 20.37 15.37
CA ALA A 876 6.52 20.46 16.82
C ALA A 876 7.79 21.26 17.18
N PHE A 877 8.92 21.00 16.53
CA PHE A 877 10.15 21.76 16.73
C PHE A 877 10.00 23.24 16.38
N VAL A 878 9.25 23.59 15.33
CA VAL A 878 8.94 24.99 15.01
C VAL A 878 8.14 25.64 16.14
N ARG A 879 7.12 24.96 16.67
CA ARG A 879 6.24 25.45 17.75
C ARG A 879 6.93 25.54 19.11
N LEU A 880 7.97 24.74 19.34
CA LEU A 880 8.88 24.81 20.50
C LEU A 880 10.02 25.83 20.31
N GLY A 881 10.08 26.55 19.18
CA GLY A 881 11.12 27.54 18.89
C GLY A 881 12.47 26.94 18.48
N TRP A 882 12.56 25.62 18.25
CA TRP A 882 13.77 24.89 17.90
C TRP A 882 14.10 24.97 16.40
N ARG A 883 14.16 26.20 15.86
CA ARG A 883 14.37 26.52 14.43
C ARG A 883 15.47 25.66 13.76
N ASP A 884 16.65 25.59 14.35
CA ASP A 884 17.79 24.90 13.76
C ASP A 884 17.63 23.36 13.77
N ARG A 885 16.86 22.82 14.73
CA ARG A 885 16.54 21.38 14.80
C ARG A 885 15.47 21.03 13.75
N ALA A 886 14.48 21.88 13.56
CA ALA A 886 13.48 21.75 12.50
C ALA A 886 14.14 21.66 11.12
N TRP A 887 15.09 22.57 10.81
CA TRP A 887 15.80 22.52 9.53
C TRP A 887 16.69 21.28 9.38
N GLN A 888 17.41 20.87 10.43
CA GLN A 888 18.22 19.64 10.41
C GLN A 888 17.36 18.37 10.19
N ALA A 889 16.16 18.32 10.76
CA ALA A 889 15.21 17.23 10.53
C ALA A 889 14.71 17.22 9.08
N THR A 890 14.30 18.37 8.55
CA THR A 890 13.95 18.55 7.13
C THR A 890 15.05 18.05 6.18
N GLN A 891 16.31 18.41 6.44
CA GLN A 891 17.47 17.97 5.65
C GLN A 891 17.76 16.47 5.74
N PHE A 892 17.37 15.80 6.83
CA PHE A 892 17.48 14.34 6.95
C PHE A 892 16.41 13.68 6.10
N PHE A 893 15.13 13.95 6.37
CA PHE A 893 14.00 13.32 5.67
C PHE A 893 14.04 13.55 4.15
N PHE A 894 14.61 14.67 3.67
CA PHE A 894 14.79 14.93 2.25
C PHE A 894 15.67 13.90 1.54
N LYS A 895 16.60 13.24 2.25
CA LYS A 895 17.48 12.18 1.70
C LYS A 895 16.76 10.85 1.47
N ASP A 896 15.62 10.65 2.12
CA ASP A 896 14.81 9.44 2.04
C ASP A 896 13.65 9.56 1.03
N ARG A 897 13.66 10.62 0.20
CA ARG A 897 12.78 10.74 -0.97
C ARG A 897 13.18 9.71 -2.03
N ALA A 898 12.21 8.95 -2.54
CA ALA A 898 12.47 7.76 -3.37
C ALA A 898 11.63 7.72 -4.66
N PRO A 899 12.26 7.81 -5.85
CA PRO A 899 13.59 8.37 -6.12
C PRO A 899 13.66 9.86 -5.75
N GLN A 900 14.89 10.35 -5.52
CA GLN A 900 15.13 11.73 -5.06
C GLN A 900 14.47 12.82 -5.91
N ALA A 901 14.44 12.63 -7.24
CA ALA A 901 13.94 13.62 -8.19
C ALA A 901 12.40 13.64 -8.31
N TRP A 902 11.68 12.72 -7.66
CA TRP A 902 10.22 12.65 -7.66
C TRP A 902 9.57 13.25 -6.42
N ASN A 903 10.35 13.90 -5.53
CA ASN A 903 9.85 14.73 -4.44
C ASN A 903 8.79 14.03 -3.55
N GLN A 904 8.98 12.75 -3.23
CA GLN A 904 7.97 11.90 -2.59
C GLN A 904 8.56 10.95 -1.55
N TRP A 905 7.72 10.51 -0.63
CA TRP A 905 8.03 9.48 0.36
C TRP A 905 7.00 8.35 0.30
N ALA A 906 7.45 7.17 0.73
CA ALA A 906 6.57 6.07 1.05
C ALA A 906 6.03 6.21 2.49
N GLU A 907 5.14 5.32 2.90
CA GLU A 907 4.67 5.19 4.29
C GLU A 907 5.80 4.76 5.24
N VAL A 908 6.70 3.89 4.75
CA VAL A 908 7.83 3.37 5.54
C VAL A 908 9.13 3.43 4.72
N VAL A 909 10.18 3.94 5.35
CA VAL A 909 11.54 4.01 4.78
C VAL A 909 12.40 2.95 5.46
N SER A 910 13.11 2.13 4.66
CA SER A 910 14.10 1.17 5.16
C SER A 910 15.52 1.70 5.01
N ARG A 911 16.39 1.39 5.98
CA ARG A 911 17.85 1.62 5.91
C ARG A 911 18.51 0.87 4.75
N THR A 912 17.86 -0.17 4.21
CA THR A 912 18.36 -0.95 3.07
C THR A 912 17.43 -0.80 1.86
N PRO A 913 17.45 0.35 1.16
CA PRO A 913 16.42 0.74 0.18
C PRO A 913 16.18 -0.26 -0.96
N ARG A 914 17.21 -1.03 -1.37
CA ARG A 914 17.09 -2.04 -2.43
C ARG A 914 16.69 -3.44 -1.97
N LYS A 915 16.62 -3.71 -0.65
CA LYS A 915 16.09 -4.99 -0.16
C LYS A 915 14.55 -4.96 -0.23
N PRO A 916 13.88 -6.01 -0.78
CA PRO A 916 12.43 -6.05 -0.89
C PRO A 916 11.74 -5.84 0.46
N PHE A 917 10.79 -4.90 0.50
CA PHE A 917 10.17 -4.43 1.73
C PHE A 917 8.73 -3.94 1.47
N PHE A 918 7.86 -4.02 2.48
CA PHE A 918 6.53 -3.38 2.42
C PHE A 918 6.71 -1.90 2.74
N VAL A 919 6.63 -1.05 1.72
CA VAL A 919 6.80 0.42 1.84
C VAL A 919 5.45 1.16 1.90
N GLY A 920 4.34 0.45 1.69
CA GLY A 920 2.98 0.99 1.72
C GLY A 920 2.49 1.43 0.34
N ASP A 921 2.09 2.69 0.21
CA ASP A 921 1.91 3.38 -1.07
C ASP A 921 3.07 4.39 -1.28
N LEU A 922 3.36 4.67 -2.55
CA LEU A 922 4.39 5.64 -2.96
C LEU A 922 3.85 6.45 -4.16
N PRO A 923 3.61 7.76 -4.02
CA PRO A 923 3.66 8.56 -2.80
C PRO A 923 2.60 8.13 -1.76
N HIS A 924 2.91 8.28 -0.48
CA HIS A 924 1.90 8.23 0.59
C HIS A 924 1.34 9.64 0.85
N ALA A 925 0.06 9.86 0.55
CA ALA A 925 -0.56 11.18 0.57
C ALA A 925 -0.77 11.74 1.99
N TRP A 926 -0.92 10.90 3.02
CA TRP A 926 -0.91 11.37 4.41
C TRP A 926 0.48 11.90 4.80
N VAL A 927 1.56 11.16 4.47
CA VAL A 927 2.95 11.66 4.65
C VAL A 927 3.18 12.95 3.86
N ALA A 928 2.66 13.03 2.63
CA ALA A 928 2.72 14.25 1.83
C ALA A 928 2.01 15.42 2.53
N SER A 929 0.87 15.17 3.19
CA SER A 929 0.18 16.19 3.98
C SER A 929 0.96 16.57 5.24
N ASP A 930 1.51 15.62 6.00
CA ASP A 930 2.36 15.93 7.17
C ASP A 930 3.57 16.79 6.79
N PHE A 931 4.21 16.50 5.66
CA PHE A 931 5.26 17.36 5.11
C PHE A 931 4.71 18.75 4.72
N VAL A 932 3.60 18.84 3.97
CA VAL A 932 2.99 20.12 3.55
C VAL A 932 2.69 21.00 4.76
N ARG A 933 2.02 20.44 5.77
CA ARG A 933 1.63 21.14 7.01
C ARG A 933 2.86 21.62 7.78
N SER A 934 3.86 20.75 7.93
CA SER A 934 5.10 21.08 8.65
C SER A 934 5.95 22.12 7.92
N ALA A 935 6.04 22.03 6.59
CA ALA A 935 6.73 23.01 5.76
C ALA A 935 6.04 24.37 5.81
N LEU A 936 4.70 24.41 5.78
CA LEU A 936 3.94 25.65 5.91
C LEU A 936 4.01 26.26 7.32
N ASP A 937 4.04 25.44 8.38
CA ASP A 937 4.25 25.90 9.76
C ASP A 937 5.59 26.61 9.93
N MET A 938 6.63 26.26 9.15
CA MET A 938 7.88 27.04 9.14
C MET A 938 7.67 28.50 8.71
N PHE A 939 6.75 28.77 7.78
CA PHE A 939 6.45 30.10 7.24
C PHE A 939 5.40 30.85 8.07
N ALA A 940 4.32 30.20 8.47
CA ALA A 940 3.28 30.77 9.33
C ALA A 940 2.36 29.70 9.96
N TYR A 941 2.01 29.86 11.24
CA TYR A 941 1.06 28.99 11.94
C TYR A 941 0.22 29.72 12.99
N ASN A 942 -0.97 29.18 13.30
CA ASN A 942 -1.82 29.68 14.39
C ASN A 942 -1.44 29.07 15.74
N ARG A 943 -1.41 29.91 16.78
CA ARG A 943 -1.19 29.53 18.18
C ARG A 943 -2.46 29.77 18.99
N ASP A 944 -3.20 28.70 19.28
CA ASP A 944 -4.44 28.71 20.07
C ASP A 944 -4.29 29.34 21.47
N ALA A 945 -3.11 29.23 22.09
CA ALA A 945 -2.89 29.63 23.48
C ALA A 945 -3.06 31.13 23.75
N ASP A 946 -2.86 31.97 22.73
CA ASP A 946 -2.97 33.43 22.79
C ASP A 946 -3.63 34.04 21.54
N GLU A 947 -4.28 33.20 20.71
CA GLU A 947 -4.93 33.59 19.45
C GLU A 947 -4.03 34.39 18.50
N ALA A 948 -2.76 33.99 18.34
CA ALA A 948 -1.78 34.67 17.50
C ALA A 948 -1.49 33.92 16.17
N LEU A 949 -1.12 34.68 15.13
CA LEU A 949 -0.55 34.15 13.88
C LEU A 949 0.97 34.36 13.88
N VAL A 950 1.73 33.30 14.15
CA VAL A 950 3.19 33.33 14.27
C VAL A 950 3.83 33.20 12.89
N LEU A 951 4.80 34.05 12.56
CA LEU A 951 5.49 34.10 11.27
C LEU A 951 6.96 33.67 11.34
N ALA A 952 7.44 33.02 10.28
CA ALA A 952 8.86 32.70 10.02
C ALA A 952 9.62 31.99 11.17
N ALA A 953 8.89 31.29 12.04
CA ALA A 953 9.45 30.60 13.21
C ALA A 953 10.40 29.46 12.82
N GLY A 954 10.11 28.75 11.73
CA GLY A 954 10.94 27.62 11.26
C GLY A 954 11.93 27.94 10.15
N ILE A 955 11.91 29.16 9.59
CA ILE A 955 12.75 29.50 8.44
C ILE A 955 14.23 29.61 8.86
N PRO A 956 15.18 28.97 8.15
CA PRO A 956 16.61 29.14 8.41
C PRO A 956 17.03 30.61 8.30
N THR A 957 17.73 31.12 9.30
CA THR A 957 18.11 32.54 9.39
C THR A 957 18.98 33.03 8.23
N ALA A 958 19.74 32.12 7.62
CA ALA A 958 20.52 32.39 6.40
C ALA A 958 19.64 32.77 5.20
N TRP A 959 18.37 32.36 5.16
CA TRP A 959 17.47 32.66 4.05
C TRP A 959 16.95 34.10 4.05
N PHE A 960 17.14 34.86 5.13
CA PHE A 960 16.77 36.27 5.16
C PHE A 960 17.78 37.15 4.41
N GLN A 961 18.97 36.65 4.07
CA GLN A 961 19.98 37.40 3.32
C GLN A 961 19.59 37.58 1.83
N GLY A 962 20.17 38.60 1.18
CA GLY A 962 19.88 38.91 -0.21
C GLY A 962 18.44 39.40 -0.38
N ASP A 963 17.68 38.78 -1.28
CA ASP A 963 16.26 39.08 -1.46
C ASP A 963 15.37 38.62 -0.29
N GLY A 964 15.89 37.79 0.61
CA GLY A 964 15.13 37.25 1.74
C GLY A 964 14.14 36.15 1.31
N ILE A 965 13.01 36.10 2.01
CA ILE A 965 11.86 35.28 1.65
C ILE A 965 10.62 36.14 1.38
N ALA A 966 9.71 35.65 0.55
CA ALA A 966 8.37 36.21 0.42
C ALA A 966 7.30 35.12 0.34
N VAL A 967 6.15 35.40 0.96
CA VAL A 967 4.95 34.55 0.96
C VAL A 967 3.83 35.34 0.30
N GLN A 968 3.13 34.73 -0.65
CA GLN A 968 1.98 35.31 -1.34
C GLN A 968 0.83 34.30 -1.40
N GLY A 969 -0.38 34.75 -1.06
CA GLY A 969 -1.62 33.97 -1.19
C GLY A 969 -1.82 32.84 -0.15
N LEU A 970 -0.89 32.66 0.80
CA LEU A 970 -1.00 31.58 1.80
C LEU A 970 -2.29 31.75 2.62
N ARG A 971 -3.15 30.73 2.62
CA ARG A 971 -4.44 30.80 3.31
C ARG A 971 -4.27 30.53 4.81
N THR A 972 -5.06 31.27 5.58
CA THR A 972 -5.22 31.14 7.04
C THR A 972 -6.70 31.31 7.36
N PRO A 973 -7.19 30.91 8.56
CA PRO A 973 -8.52 31.25 9.06
C PRO A 973 -8.83 32.77 9.02
N GLN A 974 -7.79 33.60 9.15
CA GLN A 974 -7.89 35.06 9.17
C GLN A 974 -7.91 35.71 7.77
N GLY A 975 -7.70 34.94 6.70
CA GLY A 975 -7.65 35.43 5.32
C GLY A 975 -6.38 35.01 4.55
N GLN A 976 -5.92 35.86 3.65
CA GLN A 976 -4.71 35.64 2.84
C GLN A 976 -3.50 36.34 3.45
N LEU A 977 -2.49 35.57 3.86
CA LEU A 977 -1.22 36.07 4.36
C LEU A 977 -0.29 36.40 3.17
N ASN A 978 0.22 37.63 3.18
CA ASN A 978 1.15 38.15 2.19
C ASN A 978 2.27 38.93 2.93
N TYR A 979 3.53 38.46 2.86
CA TYR A 979 4.65 39.14 3.51
C TYR A 979 5.98 38.98 2.77
N ARG A 980 6.92 39.92 3.01
CA ARG A 980 8.36 39.77 2.68
C ARG A 980 9.19 39.95 3.94
N LEU A 981 10.15 39.05 4.18
CA LEU A 981 11.10 39.12 5.30
C LEU A 981 12.53 39.06 4.76
N GLN A 982 13.28 40.13 4.96
CA GLN A 982 14.62 40.33 4.40
C GLN A 982 15.56 40.97 5.43
N ARG A 983 16.85 40.67 5.35
CA ARG A 983 17.89 41.14 6.25
C ARG A 983 19.08 41.73 5.49
N SER A 984 19.44 42.94 5.89
CA SER A 984 20.75 43.55 5.63
C SER A 984 21.74 43.26 6.77
N ASP A 985 23.00 43.66 6.60
CA ASP A 985 24.01 43.57 7.68
C ASP A 985 23.55 44.20 9.01
N LYS A 986 22.77 45.28 8.96
CA LYS A 986 22.39 46.09 10.13
C LYS A 986 20.93 45.97 10.56
N GLN A 987 20.03 45.53 9.69
CA GLN A 987 18.58 45.63 9.91
C GLN A 987 17.84 44.42 9.32
N LEU A 988 16.89 43.89 10.08
CA LEU A 988 15.87 42.93 9.65
C LEU A 988 14.58 43.70 9.35
N VAL A 989 13.97 43.46 8.19
CA VAL A 989 12.77 44.17 7.71
C VAL A 989 11.69 43.15 7.35
N LEU A 990 10.51 43.32 7.94
CA LEU A 990 9.29 42.58 7.62
C LEU A 990 8.25 43.55 7.03
N ASP A 991 7.86 43.32 5.79
CA ASP A 991 6.78 44.05 5.12
C ASP A 991 5.53 43.15 5.06
N LEU A 992 4.50 43.47 5.87
CA LEU A 992 3.19 42.81 5.91
C LEU A 992 2.17 43.56 5.05
N GLN A 993 1.56 42.87 4.10
CA GLN A 993 0.56 43.43 3.19
C GLN A 993 -0.88 43.24 3.71
N PRO A 994 -1.89 43.93 3.15
CA PRO A 994 -3.29 43.65 3.45
C PRO A 994 -3.70 42.24 3.00
N GLY A 995 -4.79 41.72 3.57
CA GLY A 995 -5.37 40.41 3.21
C GLY A 995 -5.82 39.55 4.38
N LEU A 996 -5.40 39.91 5.60
CA LEU A 996 -5.84 39.31 6.86
C LEU A 996 -6.72 40.26 7.66
N VAL A 997 -7.66 39.70 8.42
CA VAL A 997 -8.16 40.33 9.65
C VAL A 997 -7.14 40.02 10.76
N PRO A 998 -6.49 41.02 11.39
CA PRO A 998 -5.52 40.75 12.46
C PRO A 998 -6.18 39.94 13.58
N PRO A 999 -5.62 38.79 14.00
CA PRO A 999 -6.21 37.99 15.07
C PRO A 999 -6.03 38.68 16.43
N PRO A 1000 -6.79 38.31 17.48
CA PRO A 1000 -6.74 38.98 18.78
C PRO A 1000 -5.34 39.03 19.40
N GLY A 1001 -4.56 37.95 19.32
CA GLY A 1001 -3.17 37.88 19.77
C GLY A 1001 -2.16 38.65 18.90
N GLY A 1002 -2.60 39.15 17.75
CA GLY A 1002 -1.79 39.84 16.75
C GLY A 1002 -1.05 38.89 15.79
N VAL A 1003 -0.49 39.48 14.74
CA VAL A 1003 0.50 38.81 13.90
C VAL A 1003 1.86 38.91 14.60
N VAL A 1004 2.50 37.77 14.87
CA VAL A 1004 3.68 37.64 15.72
C VAL A 1004 4.94 37.37 14.89
N LEU A 1005 5.99 38.13 15.13
CA LEU A 1005 7.35 37.81 14.66
C LEU A 1005 8.25 37.48 15.87
N PRO A 1006 8.62 36.20 16.09
CA PRO A 1006 9.60 35.82 17.11
C PRO A 1006 11.01 36.18 16.64
N TRP A 1007 11.86 36.72 17.54
CA TRP A 1007 13.23 37.12 17.21
C TRP A 1007 14.04 35.93 16.70
N PRO A 1008 14.54 35.95 15.45
CA PRO A 1008 15.06 34.75 14.83
C PRO A 1008 16.50 34.37 15.22
N TYR A 1009 17.20 35.20 15.99
CA TYR A 1009 18.62 35.05 16.30
C TYR A 1009 18.88 34.71 17.78
N SER A 1010 20.06 34.14 18.05
CA SER A 1010 20.56 33.96 19.42
C SER A 1010 20.94 35.30 20.06
N GLY A 1011 20.84 35.39 21.39
CA GLY A 1011 20.96 36.65 22.13
C GLY A 1011 19.73 37.56 21.96
N GLU A 1012 19.73 38.71 22.61
CA GLU A 1012 18.58 39.62 22.65
C GLU A 1012 18.33 40.37 21.34
N PRO A 1013 17.07 40.76 21.05
CA PRO A 1013 16.74 41.60 19.90
C PRO A 1013 17.27 43.03 20.04
N GLY A 1014 17.36 43.74 18.92
CA GLY A 1014 17.62 45.18 18.90
C GLY A 1014 16.35 46.02 19.00
N ALA A 1015 16.51 47.34 18.95
CA ALA A 1015 15.40 48.28 18.85
C ALA A 1015 14.54 47.97 17.61
N ALA A 1016 13.24 48.09 17.75
CA ALA A 1016 12.27 47.82 16.69
C ALA A 1016 11.31 49.00 16.52
N THR A 1017 10.83 49.19 15.29
CA THR A 1017 9.70 50.08 14.98
C THR A 1017 8.63 49.33 14.20
N ILE A 1018 7.37 49.75 14.36
CA ILE A 1018 6.23 49.33 13.52
C ILE A 1018 5.66 50.60 12.91
N ASN A 1019 5.65 50.68 11.58
CA ASN A 1019 5.23 51.86 10.81
C ASN A 1019 5.94 53.18 11.21
N GLY A 1020 7.18 53.07 11.72
CA GLY A 1020 8.00 54.20 12.17
C GLY A 1020 7.91 54.50 13.67
N GLU A 1021 6.87 54.03 14.36
CA GLU A 1021 6.73 54.20 15.81
C GLU A 1021 7.51 53.13 16.59
N PRO A 1022 8.14 53.45 17.75
CA PRO A 1022 8.83 52.47 18.58
C PRO A 1022 7.95 51.29 18.99
N ALA A 1023 8.49 50.07 18.92
CA ALA A 1023 7.78 48.84 19.27
C ALA A 1023 8.51 48.07 20.38
N GLU A 1024 7.76 47.58 21.37
CA GLU A 1024 8.28 46.81 22.49
C GLU A 1024 8.29 45.31 22.21
N TRP A 1025 9.35 44.64 22.66
CA TRP A 1025 9.46 43.18 22.63
C TRP A 1025 8.85 42.57 23.88
N SER A 1026 7.98 41.57 23.73
CA SER A 1026 7.46 40.77 24.84
C SER A 1026 7.86 39.31 24.63
N ASN A 1027 8.54 38.70 25.60
CA ASN A 1027 9.05 37.32 25.52
C ASN A 1027 9.83 37.01 24.21
N ARG A 1028 10.60 37.99 23.70
CA ARG A 1028 11.34 37.92 22.41
C ARG A 1028 10.42 37.80 21.17
N GLU A 1029 9.17 38.25 21.27
CA GLU A 1029 8.22 38.41 20.18
C GLU A 1029 7.86 39.89 19.95
N LEU A 1030 7.67 40.29 18.68
CA LEU A 1030 6.93 41.50 18.31
C LEU A 1030 5.50 41.14 17.90
N ARG A 1031 4.53 41.95 18.30
CA ARG A 1031 3.11 41.79 17.96
C ARG A 1031 2.60 42.95 17.11
N VAL A 1032 1.90 42.61 16.04
CA VAL A 1032 1.34 43.54 15.07
C VAL A 1032 -0.17 43.36 15.02
N HIS A 1033 -0.92 44.38 15.47
CA HIS A 1033 -2.39 44.36 15.53
C HIS A 1033 -3.07 45.17 14.39
N GLN A 1034 -2.29 45.78 13.49
CA GLN A 1034 -2.79 46.57 12.37
C GLN A 1034 -2.05 46.19 11.08
N LEU A 1035 -2.76 46.17 9.95
CA LEU A 1035 -2.22 45.82 8.63
C LEU A 1035 -2.70 46.85 7.58
N PRO A 1036 -1.88 47.21 6.58
CA PRO A 1036 -0.49 46.76 6.36
C PRO A 1036 0.47 47.30 7.43
N ALA A 1037 1.60 46.64 7.58
CA ALA A 1037 2.63 47.05 8.53
C ALA A 1037 4.04 46.82 7.99
N ARG A 1038 4.92 47.79 8.23
CA ARG A 1038 6.36 47.67 8.01
C ARG A 1038 7.05 47.64 9.36
N ILE A 1039 7.81 46.58 9.61
CA ILE A 1039 8.52 46.36 10.86
C ILE A 1039 10.02 46.38 10.57
N GLU A 1040 10.74 47.25 11.25
CA GLU A 1040 12.18 47.45 11.06
C GLU A 1040 12.91 47.23 12.39
N ILE A 1041 13.87 46.31 12.40
CA ILE A 1041 14.55 45.85 13.62
C ILE A 1041 16.07 45.97 13.45
N ASP A 1042 16.73 46.67 14.36
CA ASP A 1042 18.19 46.74 14.42
C ASP A 1042 18.80 45.37 14.75
N VAL A 1043 19.82 44.95 14.00
CA VAL A 1043 20.56 43.72 14.24
C VAL A 1043 21.75 44.00 15.17
N PRO A 1044 21.75 43.48 16.41
CA PRO A 1044 22.79 43.80 17.39
C PRO A 1044 24.19 43.38 16.93
N SER A 1045 25.21 44.09 17.42
CA SER A 1045 26.61 43.75 17.13
C SER A 1045 27.05 42.41 17.71
N ALA A 1046 26.31 41.88 18.70
CA ALA A 1046 26.51 40.54 19.24
C ALA A 1046 26.13 39.46 18.22
N VAL A 1047 24.93 39.54 17.63
CA VAL A 1047 24.44 38.62 16.58
C VAL A 1047 25.42 38.59 15.40
N ARG A 1048 25.75 39.77 14.86
CA ARG A 1048 26.73 39.92 13.77
C ARG A 1048 28.11 39.31 14.07
N ARG A 1049 28.52 39.25 15.34
CA ARG A 1049 29.80 38.63 15.77
C ARG A 1049 29.68 37.14 16.01
N ALA A 1050 28.52 36.64 16.44
CA ALA A 1050 28.26 35.21 16.60
C ALA A 1050 28.25 34.51 15.25
N GLU A 1051 27.54 35.06 14.26
CA GLU A 1051 27.45 34.51 12.90
C GLU A 1051 28.83 34.42 12.23
N ARG A 1052 29.68 35.46 12.38
CA ARG A 1052 31.06 35.49 11.87
C ARG A 1052 32.05 34.53 12.56
N LYS A 1053 31.64 33.85 13.63
CA LYS A 1053 32.42 32.82 14.33
C LYS A 1053 31.92 31.39 14.06
N GLY A 1054 30.75 31.25 13.43
CA GLY A 1054 30.16 29.97 13.04
C GLY A 1054 30.24 29.68 11.54
N GLN A 1055 30.76 30.63 10.75
CA GLN A 1055 31.31 30.41 9.41
C GLN A 1055 32.79 30.04 9.49
#